data_AF-A0A2N5C325-F1
#
_entry.id   AF-A0A2N5C325-F1
#
_cell.length_a   1.000
_cell.length_b   1.000
_cell.length_c   1.000
_cell.angle_alpha   90.00
_cell.angle_beta   90.00
_cell.angle_gamma   90.00
#
_symmetry.space_group_name_H-M   'P 1'
#
loop_
_entity.id
_entity.type
_entity.pdbx_description
1 polymer ?
#
loop_
_entity_poly.entity_id
_entity_poly.type
_entity_poly.pdbx_seq_one_letter_code
_entity_poly.pdbx_strand_id
1 'polypeptide(L)'
;MNDNLTTLPDYPALQQLGRALWRDGSARGAALMVGAGFSRNAVRPGLDTKTPPLWSGLIDEMVGQLGANAKDYERANPLRVAEEYRTYFGQAALDDFIRARFPDKAWQPGALHTELLKLPWADVLTTNWDTLLERTAELVDSRYDVVALEADLPHARAPRIVKLHGSIGDAGPLIFAEEDYRTYPEKHAAFLNLARQVFVENELCLLGFSGEDPNFLQWAGWVRDQLGGKARRIYLVGHFGLSAAKRRYFEAHNVTPIDLAPLVDAGAPDKHERVTKIFFEALNSARPRPVHEWVLTPSQNYPLNRAGGDAYTRTAKDADFCANALKESAANWKSDRLRYPGWLVCPHSLRTALGINVDEAWLLRPAALKVLTCAERAQVLYEFVWRRTTAGDFLTATAVTAIGELLEECQPDTAMEIRSYLVIALLRDARISYDAVMFERWTAYIEADAELYVTCRLDALYQKALFARDRGNLRDVVKLMDEAESESDEAVWKLRRAALYAEAGRYSAATKLIREATKELEKAHRLDRSSLWIQARLAWADMISRGVVATKWSLWRELPAARDFKDLQIDPSGELDNIMEAAQSMDNKRRESAQGMVALFEPGRYRMAERLNVAMAAPESLVPLFQLDQILEFTGVPTRINHASYCAHTMLRALEVSFRPSLQWYTWLLRALQSPYDKPFDRYFGRLAIAQMGPDVSGELIALERAQVEYWLERLAETRAEDFDDEHSHAKDQLRLHFATLGRLSVRMSESEAADLFEMAINWIESPDLQHPWLLESLRELAKYSLQSMSKVGQAKRALAVLTLPMSPEK
;
A
#
# COMPACT_ATOMS: atom_id res chain seq x y z
N MET A 1 -15.53 -22.14 -11.69
CA MET A 1 -15.61 -23.32 -10.82
C MET A 1 -16.30 -24.41 -11.61
N ASN A 2 -15.83 -25.65 -11.56
CA ASN A 2 -16.61 -26.79 -12.07
C ASN A 2 -17.89 -26.86 -11.22
N ASP A 3 -19.07 -26.65 -11.82
CA ASP A 3 -20.36 -26.69 -11.10
C ASP A 3 -20.63 -28.05 -10.42
N ASN A 4 -19.86 -29.10 -10.77
CA ASN A 4 -19.91 -30.43 -10.17
C ASN A 4 -19.15 -30.56 -8.83
N LEU A 5 -18.27 -29.62 -8.46
CA LEU A 5 -17.50 -29.69 -7.21
C LEU A 5 -18.36 -29.33 -5.99
N THR A 6 -19.29 -28.39 -6.15
CA THR A 6 -20.18 -27.91 -5.08
C THR A 6 -21.25 -28.91 -4.69
N THR A 7 -21.52 -29.91 -5.55
CA THR A 7 -22.50 -30.98 -5.31
C THR A 7 -21.91 -32.17 -4.56
N LEU A 8 -20.59 -32.19 -4.31
CA LEU A 8 -19.95 -33.24 -3.52
C LEU A 8 -20.31 -33.12 -2.03
N PRO A 9 -20.63 -34.24 -1.35
CA PRO A 9 -20.80 -34.26 0.10
C PRO A 9 -19.59 -33.73 0.87
N ASP A 10 -18.40 -33.87 0.29
CA ASP A 10 -17.11 -33.54 0.93
C ASP A 10 -16.66 -32.10 0.67
N TYR A 11 -17.44 -31.34 -0.11
CA TYR A 11 -17.10 -29.97 -0.46
C TYR A 11 -16.87 -29.06 0.76
N PRO A 12 -17.65 -29.13 1.86
CA PRO A 12 -17.36 -28.33 3.07
C PRO A 12 -16.02 -28.67 3.71
N ALA A 13 -15.59 -29.94 3.67
CA ALA A 13 -14.28 -30.36 4.18
C ALA A 13 -13.14 -29.80 3.32
N LEU A 14 -13.32 -29.83 1.99
CA LEU A 14 -12.39 -29.21 1.03
C LEU A 14 -12.27 -27.69 1.24
N GLN A 15 -13.40 -26.99 1.48
CA GLN A 15 -13.39 -25.56 1.78
C GLN A 15 -12.65 -25.24 3.09
N GLN A 16 -12.85 -26.06 4.13
CA GLN A 16 -12.13 -25.88 5.39
C GLN A 16 -10.62 -26.06 5.20
N LEU A 17 -10.20 -27.13 4.51
CA LEU A 17 -8.79 -27.36 4.20
C LEU A 17 -8.18 -26.21 3.38
N GLY A 18 -8.92 -25.68 2.39
CA GLY A 18 -8.52 -24.51 1.62
C GLY A 18 -8.31 -23.28 2.50
N ARG A 19 -9.24 -22.97 3.41
CA ARG A 19 -9.10 -21.87 4.38
C ARG A 19 -7.89 -22.06 5.28
N ALA A 20 -7.68 -23.27 5.80
CA ALA A 20 -6.52 -23.58 6.63
C ALA A 20 -5.20 -23.43 5.86
N LEU A 21 -5.12 -23.94 4.62
CA LEU A 21 -3.94 -23.79 3.76
C LEU A 21 -3.56 -22.32 3.56
N TRP A 22 -4.54 -21.48 3.26
CA TRP A 22 -4.32 -20.04 3.05
C TRP A 22 -4.33 -19.20 4.34
N ARG A 23 -4.36 -19.85 5.52
CA ARG A 23 -4.35 -19.21 6.84
C ARG A 23 -5.52 -18.22 7.07
N ASP A 24 -6.62 -18.44 6.37
CA ASP A 24 -7.86 -17.68 6.52
C ASP A 24 -8.58 -18.13 7.81
N GLY A 25 -8.33 -17.42 8.92
CA GLY A 25 -8.90 -17.72 10.24
C GLY A 25 -8.12 -18.71 11.11
N SER A 26 -6.94 -19.17 10.69
CA SER A 26 -6.07 -20.09 11.47
C SER A 26 -4.60 -19.63 11.45
N ALA A 27 -3.98 -19.51 12.63
CA ALA A 27 -2.65 -18.93 12.78
C ALA A 27 -1.47 -19.81 12.26
N ARG A 28 -1.63 -21.14 12.18
CA ARG A 28 -0.53 -22.08 11.86
C ARG A 28 -0.59 -22.68 10.45
N GLY A 29 -1.79 -22.77 9.86
CA GLY A 29 -1.99 -23.18 8.47
C GLY A 29 -2.34 -24.66 8.28
N ALA A 30 -2.01 -25.21 7.10
CA ALA A 30 -2.13 -26.64 6.79
C ALA A 30 -0.76 -27.26 6.46
N ALA A 31 -0.53 -28.49 6.91
CA ALA A 31 0.66 -29.28 6.60
C ALA A 31 0.29 -30.46 5.69
N LEU A 32 1.25 -30.93 4.90
CA LEU A 32 1.04 -31.98 3.92
C LEU A 32 1.79 -33.26 4.34
N MET A 33 1.18 -34.41 4.12
CA MET A 33 1.80 -35.72 4.20
C MET A 33 1.67 -36.41 2.84
N VAL A 34 2.79 -36.71 2.20
CA VAL A 34 2.84 -37.31 0.86
C VAL A 34 3.21 -38.79 0.96
N GLY A 35 2.48 -39.64 0.24
CA GLY A 35 2.74 -41.07 0.11
C GLY A 35 3.19 -41.51 -1.27
N ALA A 36 3.52 -42.80 -1.41
CA ALA A 36 4.10 -43.38 -2.63
C ALA A 36 3.15 -43.30 -3.84
N GLY A 37 1.84 -43.16 -3.60
CA GLY A 37 0.85 -42.94 -4.66
C GLY A 37 1.07 -41.64 -5.42
N PHE A 38 1.64 -40.61 -4.78
CA PHE A 38 1.90 -39.34 -5.44
C PHE A 38 3.13 -39.39 -6.35
N SER A 39 4.15 -40.19 -5.99
CA SER A 39 5.36 -40.39 -6.81
C SER A 39 5.01 -40.96 -8.20
N ARG A 40 3.88 -41.65 -8.36
CA ARG A 40 3.41 -42.12 -9.68
C ARG A 40 3.14 -41.01 -10.70
N ASN A 41 3.02 -39.75 -10.26
CA ASN A 41 2.90 -38.58 -11.13
C ASN A 41 4.25 -38.08 -11.66
N ALA A 42 5.35 -38.81 -11.44
CA ALA A 42 6.66 -38.47 -11.97
C ALA A 42 6.70 -38.60 -13.50
N VAL A 43 7.46 -37.72 -14.14
CA VAL A 43 7.75 -37.80 -15.57
C VAL A 43 8.78 -38.91 -15.79
N ARG A 44 8.49 -39.75 -16.77
CA ARG A 44 9.31 -40.90 -17.16
C ARG A 44 9.83 -40.66 -18.58
N PRO A 45 11.12 -40.27 -18.74
CA PRO A 45 11.66 -39.85 -20.04
C PRO A 45 11.71 -40.97 -21.09
N GLY A 46 11.94 -42.22 -20.66
CA GLY A 46 11.98 -43.39 -21.54
C GLY A 46 10.68 -44.21 -21.50
N LEU A 47 10.34 -44.86 -22.61
CA LEU A 47 9.20 -45.79 -22.71
C LEU A 47 9.36 -47.02 -21.80
N ASP A 48 10.60 -47.41 -21.52
CA ASP A 48 11.02 -48.53 -20.67
C ASP A 48 11.33 -48.11 -19.21
N THR A 49 11.25 -46.80 -18.91
CA THR A 49 11.47 -46.30 -17.56
C THR A 49 10.36 -46.81 -16.64
N LYS A 50 10.76 -47.60 -15.63
CA LYS A 50 9.83 -48.22 -14.68
C LYS A 50 9.00 -47.18 -13.94
N THR A 51 7.73 -47.50 -13.70
CA THR A 51 6.84 -46.69 -12.87
C THR A 51 7.27 -46.77 -11.40
N PRO A 52 7.19 -45.67 -10.63
CA PRO A 52 7.36 -45.71 -9.19
C PRO A 52 6.50 -46.81 -8.54
N PRO A 53 7.13 -47.75 -7.80
CA PRO A 53 6.41 -48.88 -7.23
C PRO A 53 5.53 -48.44 -6.06
N LEU A 54 4.47 -49.20 -5.80
CA LEU A 54 3.70 -49.09 -4.57
C LEU A 54 4.14 -50.17 -3.61
N TRP A 55 3.86 -49.97 -2.33
CA TRP A 55 4.19 -50.92 -1.28
C TRP A 55 3.67 -52.34 -1.58
N SER A 56 2.41 -52.47 -2.03
CA SER A 56 1.84 -53.77 -2.39
C SER A 56 2.62 -54.48 -3.49
N GLY A 57 3.08 -53.75 -4.51
CA GLY A 57 3.86 -54.34 -5.60
C GLY A 57 5.24 -54.83 -5.15
N LEU A 58 5.87 -54.14 -4.21
CA LEU A 58 7.14 -54.59 -3.62
C LEU A 58 6.95 -55.89 -2.83
N ILE A 59 5.86 -55.98 -2.07
CA ILE A 59 5.53 -57.15 -1.26
C ILE A 59 5.19 -58.36 -2.14
N ASP A 60 4.42 -58.17 -3.21
CA ASP A 60 4.11 -59.23 -4.17
C ASP A 60 5.39 -59.81 -4.80
N GLU A 61 6.36 -58.95 -5.17
CA GLU A 61 7.68 -59.38 -5.66
C GLU A 61 8.48 -60.15 -4.60
N MET A 62 8.44 -59.71 -3.33
CA MET A 62 9.13 -60.40 -2.23
C MET A 62 8.54 -61.78 -1.96
N VAL A 63 7.22 -61.92 -1.92
CA VAL A 63 6.53 -63.22 -1.78
C VAL A 63 6.95 -64.16 -2.91
N GLY A 64 7.03 -63.65 -4.14
CA GLY A 64 7.50 -64.42 -5.29
C GLY A 64 8.95 -64.92 -5.15
N GLN A 65 9.85 -64.09 -4.61
CA GLN A 65 11.25 -64.47 -4.40
C GLN A 65 11.46 -65.42 -3.22
N LEU A 66 10.60 -65.35 -2.20
CA LEU A 66 10.60 -66.30 -1.08
C LEU A 66 10.13 -67.72 -1.49
N GLY A 67 9.64 -67.89 -2.73
CA GLY A 67 9.22 -69.18 -3.26
C GLY A 67 7.95 -69.74 -2.63
N ALA A 68 7.19 -68.89 -1.92
CA ALA A 68 5.95 -69.27 -1.26
C ALA A 68 4.75 -69.28 -2.21
N ASN A 69 3.72 -70.07 -1.88
CA ASN A 69 2.47 -70.02 -2.61
C ASN A 69 1.74 -68.72 -2.25
N ALA A 70 1.30 -67.92 -3.23
CA ALA A 70 0.70 -66.61 -2.97
C ALA A 70 -0.50 -66.65 -2.01
N LYS A 71 -1.19 -67.79 -1.94
CA LYS A 71 -2.30 -68.04 -1.00
C LYS A 71 -1.88 -68.06 0.47
N ASP A 72 -0.63 -68.44 0.77
CA ASP A 72 -0.11 -68.50 2.14
C ASP A 72 0.08 -67.09 2.73
N TYR A 73 0.22 -66.09 1.85
CA TYR A 73 0.49 -64.70 2.18
C TYR A 73 -0.69 -63.74 1.88
N GLU A 74 -1.82 -64.26 1.39
CA GLU A 74 -2.99 -63.48 0.95
C GLU A 74 -3.62 -62.61 2.06
N ARG A 75 -3.36 -62.96 3.34
CA ARG A 75 -3.75 -62.19 4.53
C ARG A 75 -2.56 -61.83 5.44
N ALA A 76 -1.34 -62.01 4.97
CA ALA A 76 -0.15 -61.72 5.76
C ALA A 76 0.02 -60.21 5.95
N ASN A 77 0.53 -59.80 7.12
CA ASN A 77 0.90 -58.41 7.36
C ASN A 77 2.09 -58.07 6.44
N PRO A 78 1.98 -57.06 5.57
CA PRO A 78 3.07 -56.67 4.66
C PRO A 78 4.42 -56.41 5.36
N LEU A 79 4.40 -55.83 6.57
CA LEU A 79 5.63 -55.59 7.34
C LEU A 79 6.32 -56.89 7.76
N ARG A 80 5.54 -57.91 8.09
CA ARG A 80 6.07 -59.22 8.46
C ARG A 80 6.70 -59.92 7.25
N VAL A 81 6.11 -59.77 6.06
CA VAL A 81 6.70 -60.30 4.82
C VAL A 81 8.05 -59.65 4.52
N ALA A 82 8.15 -58.34 4.71
CA ALA A 82 9.42 -57.62 4.59
C ALA A 82 10.46 -58.10 5.63
N GLU A 83 10.04 -58.40 6.86
CA GLU A 83 10.91 -58.96 7.90
C GLU A 83 11.37 -60.38 7.58
N GLU A 84 10.48 -61.23 7.07
CA GLU A 84 10.81 -62.59 6.63
C GLU A 84 11.82 -62.55 5.47
N TYR A 85 11.61 -61.65 4.50
CA TYR A 85 12.57 -61.41 3.41
C TYR A 85 13.94 -60.95 3.94
N ARG A 86 13.95 -59.98 4.86
CA ARG A 86 15.19 -59.51 5.51
C ARG A 86 15.89 -60.61 6.29
N THR A 87 15.15 -61.42 7.02
CA THR A 87 15.70 -62.51 7.83
C THR A 87 16.30 -63.60 6.95
N TYR A 88 15.66 -63.91 5.83
CA TYR A 88 16.10 -64.96 4.91
C TYR A 88 17.29 -64.54 4.03
N PHE A 89 17.25 -63.33 3.46
CA PHE A 89 18.27 -62.84 2.51
C PHE A 89 19.29 -61.85 3.11
N GLY A 90 19.04 -61.31 4.30
CA GLY A 90 19.87 -60.30 4.96
C GLY A 90 19.50 -58.85 4.62
N GLN A 91 19.97 -57.90 5.45
CA GLN A 91 19.71 -56.45 5.28
C GLN A 91 20.27 -55.89 3.96
N ALA A 92 21.49 -56.29 3.58
CA ALA A 92 22.11 -55.79 2.34
C ALA A 92 21.29 -56.17 1.10
N ALA A 93 20.73 -57.39 1.07
CA ALA A 93 19.87 -57.82 -0.01
C ALA A 93 18.54 -57.05 -0.04
N LEU A 94 17.97 -56.70 1.12
CA LEU A 94 16.80 -55.84 1.21
C LEU A 94 17.08 -54.43 0.67
N ASP A 95 18.20 -53.83 1.07
CA ASP A 95 18.60 -52.50 0.60
C ASP A 95 18.86 -52.48 -0.91
N ASP A 96 19.54 -53.50 -1.43
CA ASP A 96 19.77 -53.67 -2.87
C ASP A 96 18.47 -53.92 -3.63
N PHE A 97 17.55 -54.71 -3.06
CA PHE A 97 16.22 -54.93 -3.62
C PHE A 97 15.48 -53.60 -3.78
N ILE A 98 15.43 -52.79 -2.72
CA ILE A 98 14.80 -51.47 -2.75
C ILE A 98 15.50 -50.57 -3.77
N ARG A 99 16.82 -50.38 -3.67
CA ARG A 99 17.58 -49.47 -4.56
C ARG A 99 17.45 -49.86 -6.04
N ALA A 100 17.39 -51.14 -6.37
CA ALA A 100 17.21 -51.61 -7.75
C ALA A 100 15.81 -51.31 -8.33
N ARG A 101 14.79 -51.14 -7.48
CA ARG A 101 13.41 -50.84 -7.90
C ARG A 101 13.10 -49.34 -7.95
N PHE A 102 13.93 -48.52 -7.33
CA PHE A 102 13.79 -47.06 -7.34
C PHE A 102 14.96 -46.40 -8.07
N PRO A 103 14.96 -46.37 -9.41
CA PRO A 103 15.93 -45.61 -10.20
C PRO A 103 15.62 -44.11 -10.11
N ASP A 104 15.79 -43.53 -8.92
CA ASP A 104 15.34 -42.17 -8.57
C ASP A 104 15.81 -41.10 -9.57
N LYS A 105 17.07 -41.18 -10.02
CA LYS A 105 17.64 -40.27 -11.02
C LYS A 105 17.02 -40.39 -12.41
N ALA A 106 16.38 -41.52 -12.74
CA ALA A 106 15.68 -41.72 -14.01
C ALA A 106 14.29 -41.08 -14.01
N TRP A 107 13.74 -40.75 -12.84
CA TRP A 107 12.48 -40.02 -12.71
C TRP A 107 12.74 -38.52 -12.66
N GLN A 108 11.83 -37.75 -13.25
CA GLN A 108 11.83 -36.29 -13.17
C GLN A 108 10.57 -35.81 -12.46
N PRO A 109 10.64 -34.74 -11.66
CA PRO A 109 9.45 -34.10 -11.14
C PRO A 109 8.48 -33.70 -12.25
N GLY A 110 7.21 -34.07 -12.10
CA GLY A 110 6.14 -33.68 -13.02
C GLY A 110 5.45 -32.37 -12.62
N ALA A 111 4.58 -31.84 -13.48
CA ALA A 111 3.86 -30.58 -13.24
C ALA A 111 3.09 -30.57 -11.91
N LEU A 112 2.50 -31.71 -11.51
CA LEU A 112 1.80 -31.84 -10.24
C LEU A 112 2.72 -31.68 -9.02
N HIS A 113 4.00 -32.07 -9.11
CA HIS A 113 4.94 -31.83 -8.01
C HIS A 113 5.21 -30.33 -7.87
N THR A 114 5.45 -29.65 -8.99
CA THR A 114 5.64 -28.19 -9.03
C THR A 114 4.44 -27.44 -8.48
N GLU A 115 3.21 -27.82 -8.89
CA GLU A 115 1.98 -27.20 -8.38
C GLU A 115 1.80 -27.45 -6.88
N LEU A 116 2.10 -28.66 -6.40
CA LEU A 116 2.01 -29.01 -4.99
C LEU A 116 2.88 -28.12 -4.11
N LEU A 117 4.13 -27.87 -4.49
CA LEU A 117 5.08 -27.04 -3.71
C LEU A 117 4.90 -25.53 -3.92
N LYS A 118 4.11 -25.10 -4.91
CA LYS A 118 3.69 -23.69 -5.05
C LYS A 118 2.62 -23.31 -4.02
N LEU A 119 1.90 -24.27 -3.45
CA LEU A 119 0.93 -24.04 -2.40
C LEU A 119 1.63 -23.74 -1.05
N PRO A 120 1.05 -22.89 -0.18
CA PRO A 120 1.70 -22.40 1.03
C PRO A 120 1.61 -23.36 2.22
N TRP A 121 2.12 -24.58 2.06
CA TRP A 121 2.14 -25.57 3.15
C TRP A 121 3.03 -25.12 4.31
N ALA A 122 2.59 -25.40 5.54
CA ALA A 122 3.38 -25.11 6.74
C ALA A 122 4.62 -26.02 6.84
N ASP A 123 4.45 -27.30 6.52
CA ASP A 123 5.50 -28.30 6.37
C ASP A 123 4.99 -29.39 5.42
N VAL A 124 5.92 -30.06 4.73
CA VAL A 124 5.68 -31.23 3.88
C VAL A 124 6.42 -32.41 4.49
N LEU A 125 5.66 -33.40 4.95
CA LEU A 125 6.17 -34.65 5.49
C LEU A 125 6.03 -35.74 4.43
N THR A 126 7.00 -36.63 4.31
CA THR A 126 6.93 -37.75 3.37
C THR A 126 7.49 -39.03 3.96
N THR A 127 6.90 -40.15 3.56
CA THR A 127 7.40 -41.51 3.82
C THR A 127 8.06 -42.11 2.59
N ASN A 128 8.17 -41.33 1.51
CA ASN A 128 8.75 -41.78 0.26
C ASN A 128 10.28 -41.65 0.30
N TRP A 129 10.95 -42.61 -0.34
CA TRP A 129 12.41 -42.61 -0.41
C TRP A 129 12.96 -41.86 -1.64
N ASP A 130 12.15 -41.65 -2.68
CA ASP A 130 12.53 -40.87 -3.87
C ASP A 130 12.81 -39.40 -3.54
N THR A 131 13.54 -38.70 -4.41
CA THR A 131 13.96 -37.30 -4.21
C THR A 131 13.13 -36.31 -5.03
N LEU A 132 11.92 -36.69 -5.45
CA LEU A 132 11.12 -35.88 -6.37
C LEU A 132 10.69 -34.54 -5.75
N LEU A 133 10.34 -34.52 -4.45
CA LEU A 133 9.88 -33.29 -3.78
C LEU A 133 11.05 -32.32 -3.57
N GLU A 134 12.21 -32.83 -3.19
CA GLU A 134 13.44 -32.08 -2.93
C GLU A 134 13.96 -31.45 -4.22
N ARG A 135 14.03 -32.23 -5.29
CA ARG A 135 14.38 -31.71 -6.62
C ARG A 135 13.34 -30.73 -7.15
N THR A 136 12.07 -30.87 -6.76
CA THR A 136 11.05 -29.88 -7.10
C THR A 136 11.26 -28.58 -6.34
N ALA A 137 11.68 -28.64 -5.07
CA ALA A 137 11.93 -27.46 -4.24
C ALA A 137 13.00 -26.53 -4.86
N GLU A 138 14.01 -27.10 -5.52
CA GLU A 138 15.02 -26.35 -6.28
C GLU A 138 14.46 -25.64 -7.53
N LEU A 139 13.33 -26.10 -8.06
CA LEU A 139 12.69 -25.56 -9.28
C LEU A 139 11.63 -24.50 -8.99
N VAL A 140 11.19 -24.36 -7.73
CA VAL A 140 10.17 -23.39 -7.32
C VAL A 140 10.79 -22.30 -6.46
N ASP A 141 10.23 -21.09 -6.53
CA ASP A 141 10.70 -19.95 -5.71
C ASP A 141 10.31 -20.08 -4.21
N SER A 142 9.59 -21.14 -3.86
CA SER A 142 9.24 -21.48 -2.48
C SER A 142 10.48 -21.98 -1.72
N ARG A 143 10.88 -21.26 -0.66
CA ARG A 143 12.02 -21.65 0.21
C ARG A 143 11.62 -22.78 1.17
N TYR A 144 11.64 -24.02 0.68
CA TYR A 144 11.55 -25.20 1.55
C TYR A 144 12.94 -25.70 1.93
N ASP A 145 13.19 -25.88 3.23
CA ASP A 145 14.43 -26.53 3.69
C ASP A 145 14.23 -28.06 3.73
N VAL A 146 15.14 -28.81 3.11
CA VAL A 146 15.10 -30.27 3.09
C VAL A 146 15.73 -30.84 4.35
N VAL A 147 15.02 -31.76 5.00
CA VAL A 147 15.46 -32.50 6.18
C VAL A 147 15.42 -33.99 5.84
N ALA A 148 16.57 -34.56 5.47
CA ALA A 148 16.70 -35.98 5.15
C ALA A 148 17.16 -36.78 6.37
N LEU A 149 17.95 -36.16 7.26
CA LEU A 149 18.49 -36.75 8.48
C LEU A 149 18.11 -35.93 9.71
N GLU A 150 18.10 -36.56 10.88
CA GLU A 150 17.80 -35.87 12.14
C GLU A 150 18.83 -34.76 12.47
N ALA A 151 20.06 -34.91 11.97
CA ALA A 151 21.12 -33.90 12.12
C ALA A 151 20.84 -32.59 11.35
N ASP A 152 19.90 -32.60 10.40
CA ASP A 152 19.55 -31.42 9.61
C ASP A 152 18.54 -30.52 10.36
N LEU A 153 17.79 -31.09 11.30
CA LEU A 153 16.72 -30.40 12.04
C LEU A 153 17.14 -29.07 12.71
N PRO A 154 18.33 -28.95 13.35
CA PRO A 154 18.74 -27.71 13.98
C PRO A 154 18.98 -26.55 13.00
N HIS A 155 19.25 -26.85 11.73
CA HIS A 155 19.61 -25.87 10.72
C HIS A 155 18.44 -25.53 9.78
N ALA A 156 17.45 -26.40 9.70
CA ALA A 156 16.28 -26.24 8.84
C ALA A 156 15.23 -25.29 9.42
N ARG A 157 14.68 -24.41 8.59
CA ARG A 157 13.60 -23.47 8.92
C ARG A 157 12.32 -23.89 8.22
N ALA A 158 11.18 -23.70 8.90
CA ALA A 158 9.88 -23.87 8.27
C ALA A 158 9.66 -22.83 7.15
N PRO A 159 9.06 -23.21 6.01
CA PRO A 159 8.49 -24.53 5.73
C PRO A 159 9.54 -25.59 5.35
N ARG A 160 9.38 -26.85 5.80
CA ARG A 160 10.35 -27.93 5.58
C ARG A 160 9.80 -29.04 4.70
N ILE A 161 10.67 -29.76 3.99
CA ILE A 161 10.39 -31.08 3.41
C ILE A 161 11.12 -32.13 4.25
N VAL A 162 10.38 -32.93 5.02
CA VAL A 162 10.93 -33.86 6.02
C VAL A 162 10.72 -35.29 5.58
N LYS A 163 11.81 -36.06 5.46
CA LYS A 163 11.79 -37.46 5.08
C LYS A 163 11.82 -38.36 6.29
N LEU A 164 10.67 -38.91 6.65
CA LEU A 164 10.51 -39.66 7.88
C LEU A 164 11.08 -41.08 7.78
N HIS A 165 11.03 -41.70 6.60
CA HIS A 165 11.44 -43.10 6.39
C HIS A 165 12.78 -43.25 5.68
N GLY A 166 13.59 -42.19 5.64
CA GLY A 166 14.86 -42.13 4.93
C GLY A 166 14.74 -41.74 3.45
N SER A 167 15.87 -41.80 2.75
CA SER A 167 16.03 -41.30 1.39
C SER A 167 16.98 -42.18 0.59
N ILE A 168 16.68 -42.38 -0.70
CA ILE A 168 17.60 -43.05 -1.62
C ILE A 168 18.76 -42.11 -1.96
N GLY A 169 19.97 -42.56 -1.66
CA GLY A 169 21.21 -41.81 -1.92
C GLY A 169 21.93 -41.38 -0.64
N ASP A 170 21.22 -41.34 0.48
CA ASP A 170 21.78 -41.03 1.79
C ASP A 170 22.27 -42.28 2.53
N ALA A 171 23.12 -42.06 3.53
CA ALA A 171 23.71 -43.12 4.37
C ALA A 171 22.76 -43.63 5.48
N GLY A 172 21.57 -43.05 5.63
CA GLY A 172 20.60 -43.41 6.66
C GLY A 172 19.87 -44.74 6.38
N PRO A 173 19.34 -45.42 7.42
CA PRO A 173 18.54 -46.63 7.26
C PRO A 173 17.19 -46.33 6.58
N LEU A 174 16.76 -47.22 5.68
CA LEU A 174 15.43 -47.15 5.06
C LEU A 174 14.43 -47.92 5.92
N ILE A 175 13.35 -47.27 6.32
CA ILE A 175 12.32 -47.88 7.17
C ILE A 175 11.37 -48.70 6.29
N PHE A 176 11.36 -50.02 6.46
CA PHE A 176 10.52 -50.89 5.63
C PHE A 176 9.99 -52.15 6.33
N ALA A 177 10.81 -52.80 7.16
CA ALA A 177 10.47 -54.08 7.79
C ALA A 177 9.90 -53.90 9.20
N GLU A 178 9.28 -54.95 9.75
CA GLU A 178 8.55 -54.92 11.03
C GLU A 178 9.37 -54.36 12.19
N GLU A 179 10.62 -54.79 12.35
CA GLU A 179 11.50 -54.32 13.44
C GLU A 179 11.89 -52.84 13.30
N ASP A 180 11.89 -52.29 12.06
CA ASP A 180 12.18 -50.88 11.82
C ASP A 180 11.07 -50.02 12.39
N TYR A 181 9.81 -50.38 12.12
CA TYR A 181 8.62 -49.72 12.68
C TYR A 181 8.55 -49.90 14.21
N ARG A 182 8.90 -51.08 14.74
CA ARG A 182 8.90 -51.34 16.19
C ARG A 182 9.92 -50.45 16.93
N THR A 183 11.12 -50.29 16.37
CA THR A 183 12.21 -49.51 16.99
C THR A 183 12.21 -48.04 16.60
N TYR A 184 11.35 -47.63 15.65
CA TYR A 184 11.25 -46.25 15.16
C TYR A 184 11.07 -45.21 16.26
N PRO A 185 10.16 -45.39 17.26
CA PRO A 185 9.96 -44.36 18.28
C PRO A 185 11.19 -44.08 19.15
N GLU A 186 12.08 -45.07 19.31
CA GLU A 186 13.32 -44.94 20.09
C GLU A 186 14.48 -44.44 19.23
N LYS A 187 14.65 -44.99 18.02
CA LYS A 187 15.77 -44.65 17.12
C LYS A 187 15.59 -43.32 16.39
N HIS A 188 14.35 -42.92 16.13
CA HIS A 188 13.99 -41.72 15.37
C HIS A 188 13.11 -40.75 16.17
N ALA A 189 13.45 -40.58 17.45
CA ALA A 189 12.66 -39.79 18.40
C ALA A 189 12.52 -38.31 17.99
N ALA A 190 13.53 -37.72 17.33
CA ALA A 190 13.44 -36.32 16.89
C ALA A 190 12.39 -36.14 15.78
N PHE A 191 12.37 -37.04 14.79
CA PHE A 191 11.34 -37.06 13.74
C PHE A 191 9.95 -37.36 14.29
N LEU A 192 9.84 -38.29 15.25
CA LEU A 192 8.58 -38.55 15.94
C LEU A 192 8.03 -37.28 16.61
N ASN A 193 8.87 -36.55 17.35
CA ASN A 193 8.45 -35.33 18.05
C ASN A 193 8.07 -34.22 17.08
N LEU A 194 8.81 -34.07 15.98
CA LEU A 194 8.46 -33.13 14.92
C LEU A 194 7.11 -33.47 14.28
N ALA A 195 6.89 -34.73 13.89
CA ALA A 195 5.63 -35.16 13.30
C ALA A 195 4.44 -34.89 14.25
N ARG A 196 4.58 -35.25 15.54
CA ARG A 196 3.56 -34.93 16.56
C ARG A 196 3.31 -33.44 16.67
N GLN A 197 4.35 -32.61 16.69
CA GLN A 197 4.20 -31.15 16.74
C GLN A 197 3.43 -30.62 15.52
N VAL A 198 3.80 -31.06 14.31
CA VAL A 198 3.11 -30.66 13.07
C VAL A 198 1.63 -31.05 13.12
N PHE A 199 1.30 -32.22 13.65
CA PHE A 199 -0.06 -32.74 13.77
C PHE A 199 -0.90 -31.99 14.81
N VAL A 200 -0.27 -31.47 15.87
CA VAL A 200 -0.93 -30.65 16.90
C VAL A 200 -1.19 -29.23 16.39
N GLU A 201 -0.24 -28.66 15.67
CA GLU A 201 -0.28 -27.26 15.26
C GLU A 201 -1.13 -27.00 14.00
N ASN A 202 -1.17 -27.94 13.06
CA ASN A 202 -1.72 -27.74 11.71
C ASN A 202 -2.89 -28.69 11.40
N GLU A 203 -3.73 -28.28 10.44
CA GLU A 203 -4.60 -29.23 9.75
C GLU A 203 -3.76 -30.06 8.77
N LEU A 204 -3.97 -31.37 8.69
CA LEU A 204 -3.15 -32.27 7.88
C LEU A 204 -3.86 -32.67 6.60
N CYS A 205 -3.15 -32.59 5.47
CA CYS A 205 -3.60 -33.12 4.19
C CYS A 205 -2.78 -34.36 3.83
N LEU A 206 -3.42 -35.50 3.65
CA LEU A 206 -2.80 -36.73 3.18
C LEU A 206 -3.06 -36.86 1.67
N LEU A 207 -2.00 -36.91 0.86
CA LEU A 207 -2.08 -37.01 -0.60
C LEU A 207 -1.23 -38.16 -1.14
N GLY A 208 -1.82 -38.99 -2.01
CA GLY A 208 -1.14 -40.19 -2.52
C GLY A 208 -0.81 -41.21 -1.41
N PHE A 209 -1.51 -41.11 -0.29
CA PHE A 209 -1.27 -41.87 0.94
C PHE A 209 -2.50 -42.75 1.22
N SER A 210 -2.29 -43.99 1.67
CA SER A 210 -3.40 -44.92 1.97
C SER A 210 -4.07 -44.65 3.32
N GLY A 211 -3.36 -43.97 4.23
CA GLY A 211 -3.80 -43.76 5.62
C GLY A 211 -3.60 -44.98 6.51
N GLU A 212 -2.99 -46.05 5.99
CA GLU A 212 -2.84 -47.35 6.68
C GLU A 212 -1.41 -47.58 7.20
N ASP A 213 -0.51 -46.61 7.04
CA ASP A 213 0.86 -46.69 7.56
C ASP A 213 0.86 -46.75 9.11
N PRO A 214 1.54 -47.73 9.73
CA PRO A 214 1.50 -47.91 11.18
C PRO A 214 2.07 -46.74 12.00
N ASN A 215 3.12 -46.08 11.50
CA ASN A 215 3.72 -44.93 12.15
C ASN A 215 2.73 -43.75 12.15
N PHE A 216 2.14 -43.46 10.98
CA PHE A 216 1.09 -42.43 10.87
C PHE A 216 -0.09 -42.69 11.83
N LEU A 217 -0.61 -43.92 11.86
CA LEU A 217 -1.74 -44.29 12.72
C LEU A 217 -1.39 -44.13 14.21
N GLN A 218 -0.17 -44.50 14.61
CA GLN A 218 0.31 -44.32 15.98
C GLN A 218 0.37 -42.84 16.36
N TRP A 219 0.88 -41.98 15.48
CA TRP A 219 1.01 -40.55 15.76
C TRP A 219 -0.33 -39.84 15.77
N ALA A 220 -1.20 -40.13 14.79
CA ALA A 220 -2.56 -39.59 14.73
C ALA A 220 -3.40 -40.03 15.95
N GLY A 221 -3.30 -41.31 16.33
CA GLY A 221 -3.94 -41.84 17.53
C GLY A 221 -3.47 -41.13 18.79
N TRP A 222 -2.15 -40.96 18.96
CA TRP A 222 -1.59 -40.23 20.10
C TRP A 222 -2.12 -38.79 20.19
N VAL A 223 -2.14 -38.04 19.09
CA VAL A 223 -2.65 -36.65 19.07
C VAL A 223 -4.13 -36.60 19.44
N ARG A 224 -4.94 -37.52 18.89
CA ARG A 224 -6.36 -37.64 19.23
C ARG A 224 -6.56 -37.94 20.71
N ASP A 225 -5.78 -38.84 21.28
CA ASP A 225 -5.94 -39.26 22.67
C ASP A 225 -5.50 -38.16 23.65
N GLN A 226 -4.51 -37.33 23.28
CA GLN A 226 -4.06 -36.19 24.11
C GLN A 226 -4.96 -34.96 24.02
N LEU A 227 -5.51 -34.66 22.83
CA LEU A 227 -6.30 -33.43 22.59
C LEU A 227 -7.82 -33.66 22.59
N GLY A 228 -8.27 -34.91 22.53
CA GLY A 228 -9.67 -35.28 22.42
C GLY A 228 -10.36 -34.60 21.22
N GLY A 229 -11.57 -34.09 21.44
CA GLY A 229 -12.35 -33.38 20.41
C GLY A 229 -11.77 -32.04 19.94
N LYS A 230 -10.64 -31.59 20.51
CA LYS A 230 -9.93 -30.37 20.10
C LYS A 230 -8.78 -30.64 19.12
N ALA A 231 -8.53 -31.90 18.78
CA ALA A 231 -7.54 -32.26 17.77
C ALA A 231 -7.88 -31.60 16.42
N ARG A 232 -6.83 -31.14 15.71
CA ARG A 232 -6.99 -30.64 14.34
C ARG A 232 -7.43 -31.77 13.42
N ARG A 233 -8.14 -31.43 12.34
CA ARG A 233 -8.66 -32.41 11.39
C ARG A 233 -7.54 -32.93 10.49
N ILE A 234 -7.64 -34.21 10.15
CA ILE A 234 -6.81 -34.86 9.14
C ILE A 234 -7.68 -35.10 7.92
N TYR A 235 -7.22 -34.70 6.73
CA TYR A 235 -7.94 -34.83 5.48
C TYR A 235 -7.26 -35.88 4.61
N LEU A 236 -8.01 -36.89 4.16
CA LEU A 236 -7.51 -37.92 3.25
C LEU A 236 -8.06 -37.64 1.85
N VAL A 237 -7.20 -37.25 0.91
CA VAL A 237 -7.62 -36.75 -0.41
C VAL A 237 -7.21 -37.71 -1.53
N GLY A 238 -8.15 -38.04 -2.41
CA GLY A 238 -7.87 -38.89 -3.56
C GLY A 238 -9.10 -39.49 -4.23
N HIS A 239 -8.84 -40.43 -5.13
CA HIS A 239 -9.86 -41.24 -5.79
C HIS A 239 -10.00 -42.57 -5.04
N PHE A 240 -10.98 -42.71 -4.16
CA PHE A 240 -11.12 -43.90 -3.30
C PHE A 240 -12.37 -44.73 -3.61
N GLY A 241 -13.50 -44.11 -3.92
CA GLY A 241 -14.79 -44.80 -4.05
C GLY A 241 -15.21 -45.48 -2.73
N LEU A 242 -15.15 -44.73 -1.62
CA LEU A 242 -15.32 -45.30 -0.29
C LEU A 242 -16.74 -45.81 -0.03
N SER A 243 -16.85 -46.97 0.61
CA SER A 243 -18.10 -47.45 1.19
C SER A 243 -18.46 -46.66 2.45
N ALA A 244 -19.74 -46.62 2.81
CA ALA A 244 -20.20 -45.96 4.05
C ALA A 244 -19.51 -46.50 5.31
N ALA A 245 -19.17 -47.79 5.33
CA ALA A 245 -18.46 -48.42 6.45
C ALA A 245 -17.01 -47.94 6.55
N LYS A 246 -16.26 -47.92 5.43
CA LYS A 246 -14.86 -47.46 5.42
C LYS A 246 -14.77 -45.97 5.72
N ARG A 247 -15.76 -45.19 5.28
CA ARG A 247 -15.89 -43.77 5.61
C ARG A 247 -16.07 -43.52 7.10
N ARG A 248 -17.03 -44.19 7.74
CA ARG A 248 -17.24 -44.10 9.20
C ARG A 248 -16.02 -44.53 9.99
N TYR A 249 -15.26 -45.51 9.50
CA TYR A 249 -14.01 -45.94 10.11
C TYR A 249 -12.98 -44.80 10.15
N PHE A 250 -12.75 -44.10 9.03
CA PHE A 250 -11.83 -42.95 9.00
C PHE A 250 -12.31 -41.81 9.90
N GLU A 251 -13.61 -41.48 9.85
CA GLU A 251 -14.19 -40.42 10.67
C GLU A 251 -14.03 -40.69 12.18
N ALA A 252 -14.18 -41.95 12.62
CA ALA A 252 -13.92 -42.36 14.00
C ALA A 252 -12.44 -42.20 14.43
N HIS A 253 -11.52 -42.17 13.47
CA HIS A 253 -10.10 -41.92 13.68
C HIS A 253 -9.71 -40.45 13.45
N ASN A 254 -10.68 -39.53 13.42
CA ASN A 254 -10.46 -38.10 13.13
C ASN A 254 -9.86 -37.84 11.73
N VAL A 255 -10.04 -38.78 10.79
CA VAL A 255 -9.66 -38.65 9.39
C VAL A 255 -10.92 -38.39 8.57
N THR A 256 -11.00 -37.20 7.98
CA THR A 256 -12.10 -36.78 7.09
C THR A 256 -11.72 -37.10 5.66
N PRO A 257 -12.33 -38.10 5.00
CA PRO A 257 -12.06 -38.36 3.60
C PRO A 257 -12.66 -37.27 2.71
N ILE A 258 -11.90 -36.84 1.71
CA ILE A 258 -12.34 -36.02 0.59
C ILE A 258 -12.24 -36.92 -0.65
N ASP A 259 -13.32 -37.65 -0.93
CA ASP A 259 -13.37 -38.61 -2.04
C ASP A 259 -13.85 -37.92 -3.32
N LEU A 260 -12.91 -37.70 -4.23
CA LEU A 260 -13.16 -37.02 -5.50
C LEU A 260 -13.47 -38.02 -6.64
N ALA A 261 -13.59 -39.31 -6.34
CA ALA A 261 -13.95 -40.34 -7.32
C ALA A 261 -15.23 -40.03 -8.13
N PRO A 262 -16.31 -39.44 -7.56
CA PRO A 262 -17.52 -39.13 -8.33
C PRO A 262 -17.31 -38.11 -9.48
N LEU A 263 -16.19 -37.39 -9.50
CA LEU A 263 -15.92 -36.36 -10.50
C LEU A 263 -15.18 -36.87 -11.75
N VAL A 264 -14.69 -38.11 -11.73
CA VAL A 264 -13.88 -38.68 -12.80
C VAL A 264 -14.36 -40.08 -13.14
N ASP A 265 -14.35 -40.43 -14.42
CA ASP A 265 -14.73 -41.77 -14.88
C ASP A 265 -13.83 -42.85 -14.24
N ALA A 266 -14.44 -43.82 -13.56
CA ALA A 266 -13.73 -44.85 -12.79
C ALA A 266 -12.76 -45.72 -13.64
N GLY A 267 -13.01 -45.81 -14.95
CA GLY A 267 -12.20 -46.55 -15.93
C GLY A 267 -11.08 -45.76 -16.61
N ALA A 268 -10.93 -44.46 -16.32
CA ALA A 268 -9.88 -43.65 -16.93
C ALA A 268 -8.48 -44.07 -16.41
N PRO A 269 -7.48 -44.28 -17.29
CA PRO A 269 -6.15 -44.72 -16.88
C PRO A 269 -5.39 -43.65 -16.05
N ASP A 270 -5.75 -42.38 -16.21
CA ASP A 270 -5.17 -41.18 -15.58
C ASP A 270 -6.06 -40.63 -14.45
N LYS A 271 -7.01 -41.41 -13.93
CA LYS A 271 -7.99 -40.96 -12.93
C LYS A 271 -7.40 -40.29 -11.68
N HIS A 272 -6.27 -40.80 -11.18
CA HIS A 272 -5.60 -40.24 -10.00
C HIS A 272 -4.92 -38.90 -10.31
N GLU A 273 -4.34 -38.77 -11.50
CA GLU A 273 -3.76 -37.50 -11.98
C GLU A 273 -4.86 -36.44 -12.13
N ARG A 274 -5.98 -36.79 -12.76
CA ARG A 274 -7.13 -35.89 -12.95
C ARG A 274 -7.72 -35.42 -11.63
N VAL A 275 -7.94 -36.32 -10.68
CA VAL A 275 -8.44 -35.97 -9.34
C VAL A 275 -7.48 -35.03 -8.62
N THR A 276 -6.17 -35.25 -8.74
CA THR A 276 -5.17 -34.37 -8.12
C THR A 276 -5.20 -32.98 -8.75
N LYS A 277 -5.33 -32.87 -10.08
CA LYS A 277 -5.50 -31.57 -10.77
C LYS A 277 -6.73 -30.82 -10.27
N ILE A 278 -7.88 -31.50 -10.22
CA ILE A 278 -9.14 -30.90 -9.72
C ILE A 278 -8.96 -30.43 -8.26
N PHE A 279 -8.27 -31.19 -7.43
CA PHE A 279 -7.98 -30.82 -6.05
C PHE A 279 -7.10 -29.55 -5.96
N PHE A 280 -6.02 -29.47 -6.74
CA PHE A 280 -5.15 -28.28 -6.75
C PHE A 280 -5.86 -27.06 -7.32
N GLU A 281 -6.68 -27.21 -8.37
CA GLU A 281 -7.54 -26.15 -8.89
C GLU A 281 -8.51 -25.62 -7.82
N ALA A 282 -9.10 -26.52 -7.03
CA ALA A 282 -9.98 -26.15 -5.93
C ALA A 282 -9.23 -25.41 -4.81
N LEU A 283 -8.05 -25.88 -4.42
CA LEU A 283 -7.21 -25.19 -3.42
C LEU A 283 -6.76 -23.81 -3.90
N ASN A 284 -6.33 -23.68 -5.16
CA ASN A 284 -5.94 -22.39 -5.74
C ASN A 284 -7.15 -21.44 -5.86
N SER A 285 -8.33 -21.95 -6.20
CA SER A 285 -9.57 -21.17 -6.23
C SER A 285 -10.01 -20.70 -4.84
N ALA A 286 -9.61 -21.42 -3.78
CA ALA A 286 -9.86 -21.05 -2.40
C ALA A 286 -8.88 -19.99 -1.86
N ARG A 287 -7.88 -19.57 -2.65
CA ARG A 287 -6.95 -18.50 -2.28
C ARG A 287 -7.75 -17.24 -1.92
N PRO A 288 -7.67 -16.76 -0.66
CA PRO A 288 -8.25 -15.48 -0.29
C PRO A 288 -7.67 -14.42 -1.21
N ARG A 289 -8.54 -13.57 -1.73
CA ARG A 289 -8.08 -12.43 -2.51
C ARG A 289 -7.20 -11.59 -1.59
N PRO A 290 -5.95 -11.28 -1.98
CA PRO A 290 -5.13 -10.37 -1.22
C PRO A 290 -5.90 -9.09 -0.96
N VAL A 291 -5.80 -8.57 0.25
CA VAL A 291 -6.57 -7.39 0.67
C VAL A 291 -6.26 -6.17 -0.22
N HIS A 292 -5.08 -6.11 -0.85
CA HIS A 292 -4.69 -5.05 -1.79
C HIS A 292 -5.29 -5.22 -3.21
N GLU A 293 -5.91 -6.35 -3.56
CA GLU A 293 -6.59 -6.56 -4.84
C GLU A 293 -8.04 -6.06 -4.78
N TRP A 294 -8.21 -4.74 -4.68
CA TRP A 294 -9.53 -4.12 -4.65
C TRP A 294 -10.18 -4.08 -6.04
N VAL A 295 -11.20 -4.91 -6.25
CA VAL A 295 -11.92 -5.00 -7.52
C VAL A 295 -13.14 -4.08 -7.51
N LEU A 296 -13.08 -3.04 -8.34
CA LEU A 296 -14.19 -2.11 -8.58
C LEU A 296 -15.33 -2.79 -9.35
N THR A 297 -16.54 -2.25 -9.17
CA THR A 297 -17.70 -2.66 -9.96
C THR A 297 -17.41 -2.46 -11.45
N PRO A 298 -17.52 -3.51 -12.30
CA PRO A 298 -17.26 -3.39 -13.73
C PRO A 298 -18.19 -2.37 -14.40
N SER A 299 -17.68 -1.60 -15.37
CA SER A 299 -18.45 -0.59 -16.11
C SER A 299 -19.76 -1.14 -16.69
N GLN A 300 -19.77 -2.40 -17.13
CA GLN A 300 -20.95 -3.07 -17.69
C GLN A 300 -22.11 -3.24 -16.70
N ASN A 301 -21.85 -3.20 -15.38
CA ASN A 301 -22.87 -3.35 -14.35
C ASN A 301 -23.55 -2.01 -14.00
N TYR A 302 -23.04 -0.89 -14.50
CA TYR A 302 -23.67 0.42 -14.27
C TYR A 302 -24.97 0.56 -15.06
N PRO A 303 -26.00 1.21 -14.49
CA PRO A 303 -27.34 1.26 -15.07
C PRO A 303 -27.36 1.86 -16.48
N LEU A 304 -26.58 2.91 -16.75
CA LEU A 304 -26.54 3.53 -18.09
C LEU A 304 -25.90 2.63 -19.14
N ASN A 305 -24.85 1.88 -18.78
CA ASN A 305 -24.20 0.96 -19.71
C ASN A 305 -25.07 -0.28 -19.98
N ARG A 306 -25.87 -0.72 -19.00
CA ARG A 306 -26.88 -1.79 -19.17
C ARG A 306 -28.07 -1.35 -20.03
N ALA A 307 -28.46 -0.09 -19.95
CA ALA A 307 -29.64 0.45 -20.63
C ALA A 307 -29.44 0.73 -22.13
N GLY A 308 -28.22 0.65 -22.67
CA GLY A 308 -27.93 0.80 -24.10
C GLY A 308 -27.55 2.22 -24.53
N GLY A 309 -27.37 2.42 -25.84
CA GLY A 309 -26.77 3.64 -26.41
C GLY A 309 -27.56 4.94 -26.24
N ASP A 310 -28.88 4.86 -26.01
CA ASP A 310 -29.74 6.04 -25.81
C ASP A 310 -29.89 6.44 -24.32
N ALA A 311 -29.36 5.65 -23.39
CA ALA A 311 -29.53 5.84 -21.95
C ALA A 311 -29.04 7.22 -21.46
N TYR A 312 -27.86 7.67 -21.93
CA TYR A 312 -27.33 9.00 -21.62
C TYR A 312 -28.19 10.15 -22.18
N THR A 313 -28.89 9.93 -23.29
CA THR A 313 -29.83 10.94 -23.83
C THR A 313 -31.12 10.97 -23.01
N ARG A 314 -31.54 9.82 -22.48
CA ARG A 314 -32.73 9.70 -21.62
C ARG A 314 -32.52 10.37 -20.26
N THR A 315 -31.34 10.28 -19.65
CA THR A 315 -31.04 10.97 -18.38
C THR A 315 -31.15 12.49 -18.49
N ALA A 316 -30.96 13.06 -19.69
CA ALA A 316 -31.15 14.49 -19.94
C ALA A 316 -32.64 14.89 -20.08
N LYS A 317 -33.53 13.96 -20.46
CA LYS A 317 -34.95 14.24 -20.74
C LYS A 317 -35.88 13.84 -19.59
N ASP A 318 -35.60 12.73 -18.94
CA ASP A 318 -36.46 12.09 -17.93
C ASP A 318 -35.76 12.14 -16.57
N ALA A 319 -36.34 12.90 -15.64
CA ALA A 319 -35.78 13.11 -14.30
C ALA A 319 -35.95 11.88 -13.41
N ASP A 320 -37.06 11.15 -13.52
CA ASP A 320 -37.33 9.93 -12.75
C ASP A 320 -36.40 8.80 -13.19
N PHE A 321 -36.19 8.64 -14.50
CA PHE A 321 -35.21 7.69 -15.02
C PHE A 321 -33.80 8.02 -14.52
N CYS A 322 -33.41 9.29 -14.57
CA CYS A 322 -32.11 9.74 -14.07
C CYS A 322 -31.96 9.45 -12.56
N ALA A 323 -32.96 9.81 -11.76
CA ALA A 323 -32.98 9.58 -10.31
C ALA A 323 -32.83 8.09 -9.96
N ASN A 324 -33.51 7.19 -10.67
CA ASN A 324 -33.36 5.75 -10.47
C ASN A 324 -31.95 5.26 -10.85
N ALA A 325 -31.39 5.73 -11.97
CA ALA A 325 -30.01 5.42 -12.34
C ALA A 325 -28.98 5.93 -11.32
N LEU A 326 -29.25 7.07 -10.65
CA LEU A 326 -28.41 7.59 -9.56
C LEU A 326 -28.44 6.67 -8.35
N LYS A 327 -29.63 6.22 -7.91
CA LYS A 327 -29.77 5.30 -6.78
C LYS A 327 -29.00 4.00 -7.00
N GLU A 328 -29.14 3.40 -8.18
CA GLU A 328 -28.43 2.17 -8.54
C GLU A 328 -26.90 2.39 -8.61
N SER A 329 -26.46 3.53 -9.16
CA SER A 329 -25.03 3.86 -9.22
C SER A 329 -24.43 4.09 -7.83
N ALA A 330 -25.15 4.80 -6.95
CA ALA A 330 -24.74 5.02 -5.56
C ALA A 330 -24.70 3.71 -4.76
N ALA A 331 -25.61 2.76 -5.01
CA ALA A 331 -25.55 1.43 -4.40
C ALA A 331 -24.28 0.66 -4.81
N ASN A 332 -23.89 0.72 -6.09
CA ASN A 332 -22.65 0.14 -6.58
C ASN A 332 -21.42 0.80 -5.92
N TRP A 333 -21.40 2.13 -5.85
CA TRP A 333 -20.30 2.86 -5.20
C TRP A 333 -20.20 2.58 -3.70
N LYS A 334 -21.32 2.49 -3.00
CA LYS A 334 -21.36 2.08 -1.60
C LYS A 334 -20.78 0.68 -1.41
N SER A 335 -21.10 -0.26 -2.31
CA SER A 335 -20.50 -1.61 -2.30
C SER A 335 -18.98 -1.58 -2.54
N ASP A 336 -18.51 -0.75 -3.48
CA ASP A 336 -17.07 -0.56 -3.72
C ASP A 336 -16.38 0.00 -2.46
N ARG A 337 -16.95 1.05 -1.85
CA ARG A 337 -16.42 1.69 -0.63
C ARG A 337 -16.37 0.78 0.58
N LEU A 338 -17.42 -0.01 0.83
CA LEU A 338 -17.43 -0.97 1.95
C LEU A 338 -16.38 -2.08 1.78
N ARG A 339 -15.95 -2.35 0.54
CA ARG A 339 -14.84 -3.27 0.22
C ARG A 339 -13.49 -2.56 0.10
N TYR A 340 -13.42 -1.24 0.32
CA TYR A 340 -12.19 -0.49 0.24
C TYR A 340 -11.22 -0.97 1.34
N PRO A 341 -10.00 -1.39 0.99
CA PRO A 341 -9.07 -2.00 1.95
C PRO A 341 -8.55 -1.10 3.08
N GLY A 342 -8.81 0.21 2.99
CA GLY A 342 -8.40 1.17 4.02
C GLY A 342 -7.00 1.77 3.81
N TRP A 343 -6.51 1.80 2.56
CA TRP A 343 -5.31 2.56 2.21
C TRP A 343 -5.45 4.02 2.63
N LEU A 344 -4.36 4.57 3.17
CA LEU A 344 -4.30 5.99 3.51
C LEU A 344 -4.32 6.87 2.25
N VAL A 345 -3.60 6.44 1.21
CA VAL A 345 -3.64 6.99 -0.14
C VAL A 345 -3.94 5.82 -1.07
N CYS A 346 -5.06 5.87 -1.80
CA CYS A 346 -5.44 4.83 -2.77
C CYS A 346 -4.35 4.74 -3.87
N PRO A 347 -3.88 3.56 -4.29
CA PRO A 347 -2.82 3.44 -5.29
C PRO A 347 -3.13 4.15 -6.62
N HIS A 348 -2.13 4.78 -7.26
CA HIS A 348 -2.31 5.57 -8.49
C HIS A 348 -3.12 4.87 -9.59
N SER A 349 -2.82 3.59 -9.87
CA SER A 349 -3.52 2.79 -10.90
C SER A 349 -5.02 2.64 -10.62
N LEU A 350 -5.40 2.52 -9.35
CA LEU A 350 -6.79 2.41 -8.91
C LEU A 350 -7.48 3.78 -8.85
N ARG A 351 -6.76 4.86 -8.52
CA ARG A 351 -7.28 6.23 -8.59
C ARG A 351 -7.76 6.59 -9.99
N THR A 352 -6.97 6.28 -11.02
CA THR A 352 -7.38 6.50 -12.42
C THR A 352 -8.64 5.70 -12.78
N ALA A 353 -8.77 4.47 -12.29
CA ALA A 353 -9.96 3.64 -12.54
C ALA A 353 -11.22 4.17 -11.84
N LEU A 354 -11.08 4.83 -10.68
CA LEU A 354 -12.20 5.44 -9.96
C LEU A 354 -12.86 6.59 -10.73
N GLY A 355 -12.11 7.32 -11.56
CA GLY A 355 -12.63 8.40 -12.40
C GLY A 355 -13.58 7.93 -13.52
N ILE A 356 -13.66 6.62 -13.81
CA ILE A 356 -14.50 6.07 -14.88
C ILE A 356 -15.97 6.01 -14.42
N ASN A 357 -16.90 6.32 -15.35
CA ASN A 357 -18.37 6.37 -15.14
C ASN A 357 -18.83 7.46 -14.14
N VAL A 358 -18.08 8.55 -13.99
CA VAL A 358 -18.40 9.68 -13.10
C VAL A 358 -18.71 10.96 -13.91
N ASP A 359 -19.60 10.84 -14.89
CA ASP A 359 -20.02 11.98 -15.71
C ASP A 359 -21.00 12.88 -14.94
N GLU A 360 -20.50 14.04 -14.50
CA GLU A 360 -21.27 15.01 -13.74
C GLU A 360 -22.52 15.53 -14.43
N ALA A 361 -22.55 15.55 -15.77
CA ALA A 361 -23.62 16.21 -16.52
C ALA A 361 -25.00 15.62 -16.21
N TRP A 362 -25.06 14.31 -15.95
CA TRP A 362 -26.28 13.65 -15.50
C TRP A 362 -26.28 13.40 -13.97
N LEU A 363 -25.11 13.16 -13.37
CA LEU A 363 -24.98 12.86 -11.94
C LEU A 363 -25.46 14.01 -11.04
N LEU A 364 -25.14 15.24 -11.43
CA LEU A 364 -25.43 16.44 -10.67
C LEU A 364 -26.57 17.25 -11.28
N ARG A 365 -27.42 16.62 -12.11
CA ARG A 365 -28.57 17.27 -12.73
C ARG A 365 -29.57 17.68 -11.65
N PRO A 366 -29.85 18.99 -11.45
CA PRO A 366 -30.69 19.44 -10.33
C PRO A 366 -32.11 18.85 -10.35
N ALA A 367 -32.70 18.73 -11.55
CA ALA A 367 -34.03 18.14 -11.72
C ALA A 367 -34.11 16.68 -11.25
N ALA A 368 -33.04 15.90 -11.44
CA ALA A 368 -33.01 14.50 -11.00
C ALA A 368 -32.74 14.38 -9.50
N LEU A 369 -31.83 15.21 -8.97
CA LEU A 369 -31.54 15.23 -7.52
C LEU A 369 -32.77 15.63 -6.69
N LYS A 370 -33.63 16.52 -7.20
CA LYS A 370 -34.87 16.94 -6.52
C LYS A 370 -35.99 15.90 -6.53
N VAL A 371 -35.89 14.86 -7.37
CA VAL A 371 -36.82 13.71 -7.34
C VAL A 371 -36.48 12.76 -6.19
N LEU A 372 -35.22 12.71 -5.77
CA LEU A 372 -34.77 11.88 -4.66
C LEU A 372 -35.26 12.43 -3.32
N THR A 373 -35.52 11.54 -2.36
CA THR A 373 -35.71 11.95 -0.96
C THR A 373 -34.42 12.56 -0.39
N CYS A 374 -34.50 13.36 0.68
CA CYS A 374 -33.33 13.94 1.35
C CYS A 374 -32.25 12.89 1.67
N ALA A 375 -32.64 11.75 2.24
CA ALA A 375 -31.73 10.66 2.59
C ALA A 375 -31.07 10.01 1.36
N GLU A 376 -31.82 9.80 0.28
CA GLU A 376 -31.29 9.24 -0.97
C GLU A 376 -30.33 10.22 -1.65
N ARG A 377 -30.69 11.50 -1.70
CA ARG A 377 -29.85 12.57 -2.25
C ARG A 377 -28.54 12.68 -1.47
N ALA A 378 -28.60 12.64 -0.13
CA ALA A 378 -27.44 12.63 0.73
C ALA A 378 -26.53 11.42 0.47
N GLN A 379 -27.10 10.22 0.34
CA GLN A 379 -26.34 9.01 0.05
C GLN A 379 -25.66 9.07 -1.33
N VAL A 380 -26.34 9.58 -2.36
CA VAL A 380 -25.76 9.74 -3.71
C VAL A 380 -24.57 10.70 -3.67
N LEU A 381 -24.74 11.87 -3.09
CA LEU A 381 -23.69 12.88 -3.01
C LEU A 381 -22.52 12.43 -2.13
N TYR A 382 -22.79 11.74 -1.03
CA TYR A 382 -21.75 11.15 -0.18
C TYR A 382 -20.85 10.17 -0.94
N GLU A 383 -21.44 9.20 -1.65
CA GLU A 383 -20.67 8.20 -2.38
C GLU A 383 -19.92 8.83 -3.57
N PHE A 384 -20.50 9.84 -4.22
CA PHE A 384 -19.85 10.63 -5.26
C PHE A 384 -18.61 11.38 -4.71
N VAL A 385 -18.77 12.13 -3.62
CA VAL A 385 -17.68 12.89 -3.00
C VAL A 385 -16.61 11.96 -2.45
N TRP A 386 -16.99 10.82 -1.85
CA TRP A 386 -16.04 9.82 -1.39
C TRP A 386 -15.20 9.28 -2.55
N ARG A 387 -15.83 8.96 -3.68
CA ARG A 387 -15.15 8.43 -4.87
C ARG A 387 -14.18 9.46 -5.46
N ARG A 388 -14.61 10.72 -5.60
CA ARG A 388 -13.79 11.87 -6.03
C ARG A 388 -12.58 12.07 -5.13
N THR A 389 -12.82 12.11 -3.83
CA THR A 389 -11.78 12.27 -2.81
C THR A 389 -10.78 11.13 -2.90
N THR A 390 -11.24 9.88 -3.01
CA THR A 390 -10.35 8.71 -3.09
C THR A 390 -9.56 8.64 -4.41
N ALA A 391 -10.12 9.19 -5.50
CA ALA A 391 -9.45 9.31 -6.79
C ALA A 391 -8.40 10.45 -6.85
N GLY A 392 -8.42 11.38 -5.89
CA GLY A 392 -7.60 12.59 -5.95
C GLY A 392 -8.08 13.58 -7.00
N ASP A 393 -9.39 13.71 -7.15
CA ASP A 393 -10.05 14.66 -8.05
C ASP A 393 -10.70 15.82 -7.27
N PHE A 394 -10.72 17.01 -7.88
CA PHE A 394 -11.36 18.20 -7.30
C PHE A 394 -12.88 18.19 -7.46
N LEU A 395 -13.57 18.97 -6.62
CA LEU A 395 -14.99 19.22 -6.77
C LEU A 395 -15.20 20.32 -7.81
N THR A 396 -16.16 20.12 -8.71
CA THR A 396 -16.58 21.18 -9.62
C THR A 396 -17.52 22.15 -8.93
N ALA A 397 -17.69 23.34 -9.48
CA ALA A 397 -18.68 24.30 -9.00
C ALA A 397 -20.09 23.69 -8.94
N THR A 398 -20.46 22.82 -9.88
CA THR A 398 -21.75 22.13 -9.87
C THR A 398 -21.88 21.18 -8.68
N ALA A 399 -20.82 20.44 -8.34
CA ALA A 399 -20.80 19.58 -7.17
C ALA A 399 -20.91 20.40 -5.88
N VAL A 400 -20.14 21.48 -5.76
CA VAL A 400 -20.16 22.38 -4.60
C VAL A 400 -21.56 22.93 -4.36
N THR A 401 -22.23 23.43 -5.40
CA THR A 401 -23.61 23.92 -5.32
C THR A 401 -24.59 22.82 -4.89
N ALA A 402 -24.52 21.64 -5.50
CA ALA A 402 -25.44 20.54 -5.17
C ALA A 402 -25.28 20.06 -3.71
N ILE A 403 -24.05 20.04 -3.19
CA ILE A 403 -23.78 19.69 -1.79
C ILE A 403 -24.28 20.80 -0.85
N GLY A 404 -24.03 22.07 -1.19
CA GLY A 404 -24.51 23.21 -0.41
C GLY A 404 -26.04 23.23 -0.29
N GLU A 405 -26.75 23.08 -1.42
CA GLU A 405 -28.22 22.97 -1.46
C GLU A 405 -28.72 21.81 -0.58
N LEU A 406 -28.08 20.64 -0.64
CA LEU A 406 -28.45 19.51 0.24
C LEU A 406 -28.32 19.87 1.72
N LEU A 407 -27.19 20.45 2.12
CA LEU A 407 -26.88 20.75 3.52
C LEU A 407 -27.80 21.83 4.11
N GLU A 408 -28.30 22.74 3.27
CA GLU A 408 -29.24 23.79 3.64
C GLU A 408 -30.69 23.30 3.67
N GLU A 409 -31.10 22.47 2.70
CA GLU A 409 -32.49 22.04 2.55
C GLU A 409 -32.85 20.81 3.41
N CYS A 410 -31.88 19.91 3.67
CA CYS A 410 -32.14 18.57 4.24
C CYS A 410 -31.36 18.28 5.54
N GLN A 411 -30.96 19.30 6.29
CA GLN A 411 -30.15 19.13 7.50
C GLN A 411 -30.71 18.12 8.54
N PRO A 412 -32.02 18.14 8.92
CA PRO A 412 -32.53 17.22 9.94
C PRO A 412 -32.60 15.76 9.46
N ASP A 413 -32.75 15.53 8.15
CA ASP A 413 -32.91 14.19 7.57
C ASP A 413 -31.58 13.55 7.13
N THR A 414 -30.50 14.31 7.16
CA THR A 414 -29.16 13.83 6.76
C THR A 414 -28.41 13.27 7.96
N ALA A 415 -27.98 12.01 7.87
CA ALA A 415 -27.16 11.38 8.90
C ALA A 415 -25.91 12.22 9.19
N MET A 416 -25.57 12.38 10.47
CA MET A 416 -24.44 13.21 10.92
C MET A 416 -23.13 12.85 10.22
N GLU A 417 -22.83 11.56 10.06
CA GLU A 417 -21.61 11.06 9.39
C GLU A 417 -21.50 11.56 7.95
N ILE A 418 -22.62 11.55 7.21
CA ILE A 418 -22.68 12.04 5.83
C ILE A 418 -22.53 13.56 5.80
N ARG A 419 -23.28 14.26 6.66
CA ARG A 419 -23.25 15.72 6.77
C ARG A 419 -21.83 16.21 7.06
N SER A 420 -21.16 15.65 8.06
CA SER A 420 -19.80 16.03 8.43
C SER A 420 -18.82 15.79 7.30
N TYR A 421 -18.89 14.62 6.63
CA TYR A 421 -17.98 14.32 5.51
C TYR A 421 -18.13 15.31 4.35
N LEU A 422 -19.37 15.67 4.01
CA LEU A 422 -19.68 16.61 2.94
C LEU A 422 -19.21 18.03 3.28
N VAL A 423 -19.41 18.49 4.52
CA VAL A 423 -18.93 19.82 4.97
C VAL A 423 -17.41 19.90 4.96
N ILE A 424 -16.69 18.86 5.39
CA ILE A 424 -15.22 18.82 5.31
C ILE A 424 -14.76 18.90 3.84
N ALA A 425 -15.47 18.25 2.91
CA ALA A 425 -15.16 18.35 1.49
C ALA A 425 -15.37 19.78 0.94
N LEU A 426 -16.40 20.49 1.40
CA LEU A 426 -16.63 21.91 1.06
C LEU A 426 -15.58 22.85 1.67
N LEU A 427 -15.13 22.58 2.91
CA LEU A 427 -14.03 23.32 3.51
C LEU A 427 -12.72 23.14 2.73
N ARG A 428 -12.42 21.91 2.31
CA ARG A 428 -11.27 21.61 1.45
C ARG A 428 -11.37 22.35 0.12
N ASP A 429 -12.54 22.31 -0.52
CA ASP A 429 -12.76 23.03 -1.78
C ASP A 429 -12.59 24.55 -1.62
N ALA A 430 -13.19 25.15 -0.58
CA ALA A 430 -13.05 26.57 -0.29
C ALA A 430 -11.58 26.96 0.00
N ARG A 431 -10.82 26.11 0.70
CA ARG A 431 -9.38 26.28 0.91
C ARG A 431 -8.61 26.26 -0.41
N ILE A 432 -8.86 25.26 -1.26
CA ILE A 432 -8.18 25.07 -2.54
C ILE A 432 -8.57 26.15 -3.56
N SER A 433 -9.79 26.67 -3.49
CA SER A 433 -10.24 27.79 -4.31
C SER A 433 -9.88 29.16 -3.72
N TYR A 434 -9.28 29.19 -2.53
CA TYR A 434 -8.91 30.39 -1.78
C TYR A 434 -10.09 31.32 -1.41
N ASP A 435 -11.29 30.74 -1.26
CA ASP A 435 -12.54 31.45 -0.98
C ASP A 435 -12.79 31.57 0.53
N ALA A 436 -12.43 32.72 1.11
CA ALA A 436 -12.65 33.02 2.54
C ALA A 436 -14.12 32.94 2.95
N VAL A 437 -15.01 33.44 2.09
CA VAL A 437 -16.42 33.62 2.43
C VAL A 437 -17.07 32.27 2.57
N MET A 438 -16.82 31.37 1.61
CA MET A 438 -17.31 29.99 1.71
C MET A 438 -16.62 29.22 2.83
N PHE A 439 -15.32 29.43 3.06
CA PHE A 439 -14.60 28.77 4.14
C PHE A 439 -15.17 29.13 5.52
N GLU A 440 -15.40 30.42 5.79
CA GLU A 440 -16.00 30.91 7.04
C GLU A 440 -17.44 30.42 7.19
N ARG A 441 -18.21 30.40 6.10
CA ARG A 441 -19.59 29.89 6.10
C ARG A 441 -19.66 28.43 6.54
N TRP A 442 -18.86 27.55 5.94
CA TRP A 442 -18.88 26.12 6.26
C TRP A 442 -18.21 25.82 7.60
N THR A 443 -17.29 26.68 8.04
CA THR A 443 -16.74 26.66 9.40
C THR A 443 -17.84 26.96 10.42
N ALA A 444 -18.62 28.02 10.23
CA ALA A 444 -19.72 28.34 11.13
C ALA A 444 -20.79 27.23 11.13
N TYR A 445 -21.03 26.60 9.98
CA TYR A 445 -21.96 25.47 9.87
C TYR A 445 -21.51 24.28 10.73
N ILE A 446 -20.23 23.89 10.68
CA ILE A 446 -19.74 22.76 11.46
C ILE A 446 -19.67 23.12 12.95
N GLU A 447 -19.26 24.33 13.32
CA GLU A 447 -19.15 24.73 14.73
C GLU A 447 -20.50 24.92 15.43
N ALA A 448 -21.58 25.16 14.68
CA ALA A 448 -22.93 25.23 15.24
C ALA A 448 -23.45 23.87 15.76
N ASP A 449 -22.86 22.75 15.32
CA ASP A 449 -23.28 21.39 15.66
C ASP A 449 -22.47 20.85 16.86
N ALA A 450 -22.96 21.11 18.07
CA ALA A 450 -22.29 20.71 19.32
C ALA A 450 -22.18 19.18 19.52
N GLU A 451 -22.94 18.37 18.77
CA GLU A 451 -22.96 16.90 18.88
C GLU A 451 -21.98 16.20 17.93
N LEU A 452 -21.18 16.96 17.17
CA LEU A 452 -20.20 16.40 16.22
C LEU A 452 -19.23 15.42 16.86
N TYR A 453 -18.91 14.37 16.11
CA TYR A 453 -17.83 13.46 16.45
C TYR A 453 -16.49 14.20 16.58
N VAL A 454 -15.66 13.76 17.55
CA VAL A 454 -14.30 14.28 17.79
C VAL A 454 -13.48 14.31 16.50
N THR A 455 -13.56 13.23 15.70
CA THR A 455 -12.85 13.11 14.42
C THR A 455 -13.24 14.20 13.42
N CYS A 456 -14.52 14.56 13.36
CA CYS A 456 -14.99 15.62 12.47
C CYS A 456 -14.54 17.00 12.92
N ARG A 457 -14.52 17.26 14.25
CA ARG A 457 -13.98 18.52 14.78
C ARG A 457 -12.49 18.65 14.51
N LEU A 458 -11.73 17.56 14.64
CA LEU A 458 -10.32 17.50 14.30
C LEU A 458 -10.06 17.77 12.82
N ASP A 459 -10.83 17.16 11.91
CA ASP A 459 -10.73 17.45 10.47
C ASP A 459 -11.04 18.92 10.18
N ALA A 460 -12.03 19.53 10.84
CA ALA A 460 -12.34 20.95 10.69
C ALA A 460 -11.20 21.86 11.19
N LEU A 461 -10.67 21.60 12.38
CA LEU A 461 -9.50 22.30 12.94
C LEU A 461 -8.28 22.17 12.02
N TYR A 462 -8.07 21.00 11.43
CA TYR A 462 -6.99 20.77 10.49
C TYR A 462 -7.17 21.56 9.20
N GLN A 463 -8.38 21.61 8.62
CA GLN A 463 -8.65 22.47 7.47
C GLN A 463 -8.42 23.95 7.78
N LYS A 464 -8.76 24.43 8.99
CA LYS A 464 -8.45 25.80 9.43
C LYS A 464 -6.95 26.06 9.48
N ALA A 465 -6.18 25.12 10.03
CA ALA A 465 -4.72 25.26 10.09
C ALA A 465 -4.09 25.23 8.69
N LEU A 466 -4.58 24.38 7.79
CA LEU A 466 -4.15 24.37 6.39
C LEU A 466 -4.49 25.68 5.67
N PHE A 467 -5.67 26.25 5.93
CA PHE A 467 -6.07 27.54 5.35
C PHE A 467 -5.25 28.72 5.90
N ALA A 468 -4.93 28.70 7.20
CA ALA A 468 -4.01 29.65 7.82
C ALA A 468 -2.61 29.54 7.21
N ARG A 469 -2.09 28.31 7.02
CA ARG A 469 -0.82 28.05 6.32
C ARG A 469 -0.85 28.62 4.90
N ASP A 470 -1.91 28.35 4.14
CA ASP A 470 -2.04 28.80 2.75
C ASP A 470 -2.12 30.33 2.64
N ARG A 471 -2.43 31.03 3.74
CA ARG A 471 -2.43 32.49 3.89
C ARG A 471 -1.17 33.06 4.55
N GLY A 472 -0.21 32.22 4.90
CA GLY A 472 1.01 32.63 5.60
C GLY A 472 0.83 32.93 7.09
N ASN A 473 -0.31 32.62 7.70
CA ASN A 473 -0.56 32.88 9.12
C ASN A 473 0.03 31.77 10.01
N LEU A 474 1.36 31.66 10.06
CA LEU A 474 2.07 30.58 10.77
C LEU A 474 1.85 30.61 12.29
N ARG A 475 1.56 31.78 12.89
CA ARG A 475 1.17 31.89 14.31
C ARG A 475 -0.13 31.15 14.59
N ASP A 476 -1.13 31.30 13.72
CA ASP A 476 -2.43 30.65 13.84
C ASP A 476 -2.31 29.14 13.60
N VAL A 477 -1.44 28.72 12.67
CA VAL A 477 -1.14 27.29 12.43
C VAL A 477 -0.69 26.62 13.73
N VAL A 478 0.29 27.21 14.42
CA VAL A 478 0.80 26.66 15.68
C VAL A 478 -0.30 26.63 16.74
N LYS A 479 -1.02 27.74 16.93
CA LYS A 479 -2.10 27.83 17.90
C LYS A 479 -3.17 26.75 17.70
N LEU A 480 -3.64 26.57 16.47
CA LEU A 480 -4.66 25.57 16.12
C LEU A 480 -4.14 24.14 16.31
N MET A 481 -2.85 23.87 16.06
CA MET A 481 -2.26 22.54 16.26
C MET A 481 -1.97 22.21 17.73
N ASP A 482 -1.75 23.23 18.56
CA ASP A 482 -1.68 23.09 20.01
C ASP A 482 -3.07 22.81 20.60
N GLU A 483 -4.12 23.48 20.09
CA GLU A 483 -5.53 23.19 20.44
C GLU A 483 -5.96 21.77 20.06
N ALA A 484 -5.51 21.25 18.91
CA ALA A 484 -5.85 19.91 18.44
C ALA A 484 -5.12 18.78 19.20
N GLU A 485 -4.09 19.08 20.00
CA GLU A 485 -3.26 18.08 20.69
C GLU A 485 -4.05 17.19 21.66
N SER A 486 -4.99 17.77 22.40
CA SER A 486 -5.76 17.05 23.43
C SER A 486 -6.86 16.15 22.87
N GLU A 487 -7.17 16.25 21.58
CA GLU A 487 -8.36 15.61 20.99
C GLU A 487 -8.06 14.23 20.35
N SER A 488 -6.81 13.92 19.99
CA SER A 488 -6.44 12.59 19.47
C SER A 488 -4.97 12.24 19.67
N ASP A 489 -4.74 10.97 20.02
CA ASP A 489 -3.40 10.36 20.13
C ASP A 489 -3.08 9.45 18.93
N GLU A 490 -3.88 9.46 17.86
CA GLU A 490 -3.66 8.59 16.70
C GLU A 490 -2.39 8.95 15.93
N ALA A 491 -1.65 7.92 15.49
CA ALA A 491 -0.40 8.09 14.75
C ALA A 491 -0.51 9.00 13.50
N VAL A 492 -1.57 8.90 12.70
CA VAL A 492 -1.72 9.75 11.50
C VAL A 492 -1.94 11.22 11.87
N TRP A 493 -2.65 11.49 12.96
CA TRP A 493 -2.85 12.86 13.46
C TRP A 493 -1.55 13.48 13.97
N LYS A 494 -0.70 12.69 14.63
CA LYS A 494 0.65 13.10 15.00
C LYS A 494 1.49 13.49 13.78
N LEU A 495 1.42 12.74 12.67
CA LEU A 495 2.11 13.07 11.42
C LEU A 495 1.60 14.37 10.79
N ARG A 496 0.28 14.56 10.70
CA ARG A 496 -0.34 15.79 10.18
C ARG A 496 0.07 17.03 10.98
N ARG A 497 0.05 16.94 12.32
CA ARG A 497 0.54 18.00 13.22
C ARG A 497 2.02 18.27 13.02
N ALA A 498 2.83 17.20 12.91
CA ALA A 498 4.27 17.34 12.66
C ALA A 498 4.56 18.06 11.34
N ALA A 499 3.79 17.81 10.28
CA ALA A 499 3.95 18.51 9.00
C ALA A 499 3.73 20.02 9.13
N LEU A 500 2.69 20.44 9.86
CA LEU A 500 2.38 21.84 10.09
C LEU A 500 3.38 22.52 11.03
N TYR A 501 3.86 21.81 12.06
CA TYR A 501 4.98 22.31 12.87
C TYR A 501 6.27 22.44 12.07
N ALA A 502 6.52 21.56 11.09
CA ALA A 502 7.66 21.70 10.20
C ALA A 502 7.54 22.97 9.34
N GLU A 503 6.38 23.25 8.75
CA GLU A 503 6.13 24.48 7.99
C GLU A 503 6.27 25.74 8.88
N ALA A 504 5.97 25.65 10.17
CA ALA A 504 6.15 26.73 11.14
C ALA A 504 7.58 26.81 11.74
N GLY A 505 8.52 25.95 11.34
CA GLY A 505 9.89 25.95 11.86
C GLY A 505 10.03 25.45 13.31
N ARG A 506 9.15 24.53 13.76
CA ARG A 506 9.20 23.83 15.05
C ARG A 506 9.67 22.38 14.87
N TYR A 507 10.90 22.20 14.38
CA TYR A 507 11.41 20.90 13.96
C TYR A 507 11.58 19.88 15.08
N SER A 508 12.00 20.30 16.27
CA SER A 508 12.10 19.46 17.46
C SER A 508 10.75 18.84 17.85
N ALA A 509 9.69 19.66 17.90
CA ALA A 509 8.32 19.20 18.16
C ALA A 509 7.82 18.25 17.06
N ALA A 510 8.03 18.61 15.79
CA ALA A 510 7.68 17.76 14.65
C ALA A 510 8.41 16.40 14.68
N THR A 511 9.71 16.42 14.94
CA THR A 511 10.57 15.22 15.03
C THR A 511 10.11 14.28 16.14
N LYS A 512 9.72 14.83 17.30
CA LYS A 512 9.16 14.05 18.42
C LYS A 512 7.88 13.33 18.00
N LEU A 513 6.92 14.03 17.41
CA LEU A 513 5.64 13.46 16.96
C LEU A 513 5.84 12.38 15.90
N ILE A 514 6.74 12.59 14.93
CA ILE A 514 7.07 11.61 13.88
C ILE A 514 7.61 10.30 14.51
N ARG A 515 8.52 10.41 15.49
CA ARG A 515 9.07 9.25 16.20
C ARG A 515 7.99 8.50 16.99
N GLU A 516 7.12 9.21 17.69
CA GLU A 516 6.02 8.63 18.45
C GLU A 516 5.03 7.89 17.55
N ALA A 517 4.59 8.53 16.46
CA ALA A 517 3.70 7.95 15.46
C ALA A 517 4.29 6.68 14.83
N THR A 518 5.58 6.73 14.45
CA THR A 518 6.27 5.59 13.85
C THR A 518 6.36 4.43 14.84
N LYS A 519 6.76 4.69 16.10
CA LYS A 519 6.85 3.65 17.15
C LYS A 519 5.50 3.00 17.44
N GLU A 520 4.42 3.78 17.44
CA GLU A 520 3.06 3.29 17.61
C GLU A 520 2.65 2.36 16.47
N LEU A 521 2.86 2.78 15.21
CA LEU A 521 2.55 1.97 14.02
C LEU A 521 3.42 0.71 13.94
N GLU A 522 4.68 0.76 14.37
CA GLU A 522 5.53 -0.43 14.46
C GLU A 522 5.07 -1.40 15.55
N LYS A 523 4.56 -0.89 16.67
CA LYS A 523 3.94 -1.73 17.70
C LYS A 523 2.66 -2.38 17.15
N ALA A 524 1.80 -1.61 16.48
CA ALA A 524 0.59 -2.11 15.86
C ALA A 524 0.90 -3.18 14.80
N HIS A 525 1.90 -2.95 13.95
CA HIS A 525 2.32 -3.91 12.92
C HIS A 525 2.89 -5.20 13.52
N ARG A 526 3.59 -5.12 14.67
CA ARG A 526 4.04 -6.33 15.38
C ARG A 526 2.88 -7.17 15.91
N LEU A 527 1.75 -6.55 16.26
CA LEU A 527 0.55 -7.22 16.73
C LEU A 527 -0.27 -7.82 15.58
N ASP A 528 -0.37 -7.10 14.46
CA ASP A 528 -1.03 -7.56 13.23
C ASP A 528 -0.18 -7.25 12.00
N ARG A 529 0.58 -8.27 11.55
CA ARG A 529 1.47 -8.16 10.40
C ARG A 529 0.73 -8.19 9.07
N SER A 530 -0.51 -8.68 9.04
CA SER A 530 -1.34 -8.85 7.85
C SER A 530 -2.22 -7.64 7.53
N SER A 531 -2.40 -6.72 8.49
CA SER A 531 -3.23 -5.54 8.29
C SER A 531 -2.62 -4.56 7.28
N LEU A 532 -3.23 -4.51 6.09
CA LEU A 532 -2.91 -3.52 5.06
C LEU A 532 -3.12 -2.09 5.56
N TRP A 533 -4.14 -1.87 6.40
CA TRP A 533 -4.43 -0.56 6.99
C TRP A 533 -3.25 -0.03 7.82
N ILE A 534 -2.63 -0.90 8.63
CA ILE A 534 -1.46 -0.57 9.45
C ILE A 534 -0.23 -0.40 8.55
N GLN A 535 0.00 -1.33 7.63
CA GLN A 535 1.15 -1.28 6.72
C GLN A 535 1.14 -0.02 5.86
N ALA A 536 -0.02 0.40 5.32
CA ALA A 536 -0.14 1.60 4.51
C ALA A 536 0.25 2.87 5.29
N ARG A 537 -0.15 2.98 6.56
CA ARG A 537 0.23 4.12 7.43
C ARG A 537 1.69 4.05 7.83
N LEU A 538 2.17 2.85 8.16
CA LEU A 538 3.56 2.61 8.52
C LEU A 538 4.51 2.93 7.36
N ALA A 539 4.10 2.70 6.10
CA ALA A 539 4.91 3.05 4.94
C ALA A 539 5.20 4.56 4.88
N TRP A 540 4.17 5.40 5.02
CA TRP A 540 4.34 6.86 5.09
C TRP A 540 5.15 7.29 6.33
N ALA A 541 4.84 6.74 7.50
CA ALA A 541 5.57 7.06 8.73
C ALA A 541 7.06 6.67 8.67
N ASP A 542 7.37 5.50 8.11
CA ASP A 542 8.74 5.00 7.93
C ASP A 542 9.53 5.88 6.95
N MET A 543 8.92 6.27 5.81
CA MET A 543 9.54 7.22 4.88
C MET A 543 9.87 8.56 5.56
N ILE A 544 8.90 9.14 6.28
CA ILE A 544 9.07 10.41 6.99
C ILE A 544 10.15 10.28 8.07
N SER A 545 10.07 9.27 8.93
CA SER A 545 11.01 9.06 10.04
C SER A 545 12.45 8.86 9.55
N ARG A 546 12.65 8.11 8.46
CA ARG A 546 13.99 7.88 7.89
C ARG A 546 14.64 9.17 7.38
N GLY A 547 13.90 10.03 6.68
CA GLY A 547 14.45 11.29 6.18
C GLY A 547 14.88 12.24 7.30
N VAL A 548 14.13 12.28 8.41
CA VAL A 548 14.44 13.09 9.60
C VAL A 548 15.76 12.67 10.26
N VAL A 549 16.11 11.39 10.15
CA VAL A 549 17.32 10.81 10.73
C VAL A 549 18.50 10.78 9.75
N ALA A 550 18.22 10.79 8.44
CA ALA A 550 19.23 10.69 7.38
C ALA A 550 20.28 11.81 7.40
N THR A 551 19.93 12.99 7.94
CA THR A 551 20.87 14.11 8.06
C THR A 551 21.85 13.96 9.21
N LYS A 552 21.61 13.01 10.14
CA LYS A 552 22.51 12.64 11.24
C LYS A 552 23.16 11.28 10.96
N TRP A 553 24.33 11.32 10.32
CA TRP A 553 25.06 10.15 9.82
C TRP A 553 25.25 9.00 10.84
N SER A 554 25.44 9.33 12.12
CA SER A 554 25.57 8.33 13.19
C SER A 554 24.28 7.51 13.37
N LEU A 555 23.13 8.18 13.40
CA LEU A 555 21.82 7.56 13.60
C LEU A 555 21.35 6.82 12.33
N TRP A 556 21.72 7.30 11.14
CA TRP A 556 21.35 6.65 9.88
C TRP A 556 21.93 5.23 9.77
N ARG A 557 23.16 4.98 10.24
CA ARG A 557 23.78 3.64 10.22
C ARG A 557 23.08 2.63 11.12
N GLU A 558 22.34 3.10 12.12
CA GLU A 558 21.64 2.25 13.08
C GLU A 558 20.22 1.88 12.59
N LEU A 559 19.75 2.49 11.49
CA LEU A 559 18.44 2.20 10.94
C LEU A 559 18.41 0.79 10.29
N PRO A 560 17.37 -0.01 10.56
CA PRO A 560 17.12 -1.25 9.81
C PRO A 560 16.98 -0.98 8.30
N ALA A 561 17.18 -2.01 7.48
CA ALA A 561 16.90 -1.94 6.05
C ALA A 561 15.47 -1.39 5.80
N ALA A 562 15.32 -0.62 4.71
CA ALA A 562 14.01 -0.11 4.30
C ALA A 562 13.07 -1.29 4.03
N ARG A 563 11.83 -1.17 4.51
CA ARG A 563 10.80 -2.17 4.21
C ARG A 563 10.38 -2.00 2.75
N ASP A 564 10.24 -3.11 2.03
CA ASP A 564 9.67 -3.08 0.70
C ASP A 564 8.14 -3.14 0.80
N PHE A 565 7.50 -2.19 0.13
CA PHE A 565 6.06 -1.96 0.14
C PHE A 565 5.46 -2.05 -1.27
N LYS A 566 6.27 -2.36 -2.29
CA LYS A 566 5.88 -2.37 -3.70
C LYS A 566 4.86 -3.47 -4.01
N ASP A 567 5.07 -4.67 -3.49
CA ASP A 567 4.18 -5.82 -3.70
C ASP A 567 2.75 -5.58 -3.16
N LEU A 568 2.61 -4.66 -2.21
CA LEU A 568 1.34 -4.28 -1.60
C LEU A 568 0.73 -3.01 -2.21
N GLN A 569 1.38 -2.41 -3.21
CA GLN A 569 1.00 -1.15 -3.85
C GLN A 569 0.88 0.03 -2.87
N ILE A 570 1.70 0.07 -1.82
CA ILE A 570 1.67 1.12 -0.78
C ILE A 570 3.00 1.86 -0.65
N ASP A 571 3.81 1.87 -1.71
CA ASP A 571 5.09 2.58 -1.75
C ASP A 571 4.87 4.11 -1.84
N PRO A 572 5.20 4.88 -0.79
CA PRO A 572 5.00 6.32 -0.79
C PRO A 572 5.87 7.06 -1.83
N SER A 573 7.07 6.55 -2.12
CA SER A 573 7.97 7.19 -3.10
C SER A 573 7.40 7.04 -4.51
N GLY A 574 6.91 5.84 -4.85
CA GLY A 574 6.23 5.59 -6.11
C GLY A 574 5.02 6.50 -6.32
N GLU A 575 4.27 6.84 -5.28
CA GLU A 575 3.14 7.79 -5.37
C GLU A 575 3.58 9.22 -5.70
N LEU A 576 4.67 9.70 -5.11
CA LEU A 576 5.24 11.01 -5.43
C LEU A 576 5.87 11.03 -6.83
N ASP A 577 6.50 9.94 -7.25
CA ASP A 577 7.09 9.78 -8.58
C ASP A 577 6.00 9.80 -9.67
N ASN A 578 4.86 9.13 -9.45
CA ASN A 578 3.73 9.16 -10.39
C ASN A 578 3.22 10.60 -10.66
N ILE A 579 3.15 11.44 -9.61
CA ILE A 579 2.76 12.85 -9.78
C ILE A 579 3.82 13.62 -10.57
N MET A 580 5.09 13.38 -10.28
CA MET A 580 6.21 14.00 -10.99
C MET A 580 6.23 13.62 -12.47
N GLU A 581 6.03 12.34 -12.78
CA GLU A 581 5.93 11.82 -14.15
C GLU A 581 4.73 12.39 -14.90
N ALA A 582 3.57 12.49 -14.25
CA ALA A 582 2.40 13.14 -14.82
C ALA A 582 2.69 14.60 -15.18
N ALA A 583 3.30 15.38 -14.28
CA ALA A 583 3.70 16.75 -14.55
C ALA A 583 4.74 16.84 -15.69
N GLN A 584 5.74 15.94 -15.72
CA GLN A 584 6.72 15.85 -16.82
C GLN A 584 6.04 15.61 -18.17
N SER A 585 5.07 14.70 -18.21
CA SER A 585 4.36 14.32 -19.43
C SER A 585 3.56 15.51 -19.98
N MET A 586 2.91 16.27 -19.09
CA MET A 586 2.18 17.48 -19.47
C MET A 586 3.10 18.58 -20.00
N ASP A 587 4.25 18.82 -19.37
CA ASP A 587 5.24 19.79 -19.85
C ASP A 587 5.79 19.39 -21.23
N ASN A 588 6.10 18.10 -21.44
CA ASN A 588 6.56 17.60 -22.73
C ASN A 588 5.52 17.83 -23.84
N LYS A 589 4.26 17.48 -23.61
CA LYS A 589 3.16 17.74 -24.55
C LYS A 589 3.01 19.23 -24.87
N ARG A 590 3.17 20.10 -23.87
CA ARG A 590 3.13 21.56 -24.04
C ARG A 590 4.28 22.05 -24.91
N ARG A 591 5.50 21.52 -24.72
CA ARG A 591 6.68 21.87 -25.53
C ARG A 591 6.55 21.37 -26.97
N GLU A 592 6.08 20.15 -27.18
CA GLU A 592 5.80 19.61 -28.52
C GLU A 592 4.75 20.46 -29.26
N SER A 593 3.66 20.84 -28.57
CA SER A 593 2.63 21.72 -29.14
C SER A 593 3.17 23.12 -29.47
N ALA A 594 4.12 23.61 -28.68
CA ALA A 594 4.80 24.89 -28.92
C ALA A 594 5.83 24.82 -30.06
N GLN A 595 6.32 23.63 -30.44
CA GLN A 595 7.30 23.43 -31.52
C GLN A 595 6.68 23.37 -32.94
N GLY A 596 5.36 23.51 -33.10
CA GLY A 596 4.70 23.53 -34.40
C GLY A 596 5.04 24.76 -35.26
N MET A 597 5.63 24.56 -36.44
CA MET A 597 5.80 25.60 -37.46
C MET A 597 4.43 26.07 -37.99
N VAL A 598 4.13 27.36 -37.86
CA VAL A 598 2.97 27.97 -38.53
C VAL A 598 3.43 28.53 -39.87
N ALA A 599 2.95 27.91 -40.96
CA ALA A 599 3.11 28.46 -42.31
C ALA A 599 2.32 29.77 -42.42
N LEU A 600 2.98 30.84 -42.84
CA LEU A 600 2.32 32.13 -43.12
C LEU A 600 1.74 32.11 -44.54
N PHE A 601 0.80 33.02 -44.80
CA PHE A 601 0.08 33.12 -46.08
C PHE A 601 1.01 33.31 -47.30
N GLU A 602 2.21 33.87 -47.10
CA GLU A 602 3.23 33.97 -48.14
C GLU A 602 4.01 32.65 -48.28
N PRO A 603 4.11 32.08 -49.51
CA PRO A 603 4.89 30.87 -49.75
C PRO A 603 6.34 31.04 -49.30
N GLY A 604 6.81 30.09 -48.48
CA GLY A 604 8.20 30.06 -47.99
C GLY A 604 8.48 30.87 -46.72
N ARG A 605 7.47 31.42 -46.04
CA ARG A 605 7.65 32.06 -44.72
C ARG A 605 7.00 31.25 -43.60
N TYR A 606 7.79 30.97 -42.57
CA TYR A 606 7.37 30.33 -41.32
C TYR A 606 7.47 31.32 -40.17
N ARG A 607 6.51 31.29 -39.23
CA ARG A 607 6.69 31.94 -37.93
C ARG A 607 7.29 30.91 -36.96
N MET A 608 8.47 31.20 -36.42
CA MET A 608 8.99 30.46 -35.27
C MET A 608 8.16 30.83 -34.03
N ALA A 609 7.69 29.82 -33.32
CA ALA A 609 7.11 30.00 -32.00
C ALA A 609 8.25 30.20 -31.00
N GLU A 610 8.69 31.44 -30.82
CA GLU A 610 9.38 31.83 -29.59
C GLU A 610 8.66 33.02 -28.95
N ARG A 611 8.08 32.75 -27.78
CA ARG A 611 8.13 33.64 -26.62
C ARG A 611 7.74 32.87 -25.37
N LEU A 612 8.61 32.97 -24.38
CA LEU A 612 8.42 32.73 -22.94
C LEU A 612 7.26 33.58 -22.37
N ASN A 613 6.05 33.43 -22.90
CA ASN A 613 4.85 33.79 -22.17
C ASN A 613 4.49 32.58 -21.32
N VAL A 614 4.56 32.73 -20.00
CA VAL A 614 4.03 31.73 -19.09
C VAL A 614 2.50 31.74 -19.25
N ALA A 615 2.00 31.08 -20.30
CA ALA A 615 0.58 31.03 -20.60
C ALA A 615 -0.14 30.30 -19.45
N MET A 616 -1.33 30.79 -19.10
CA MET A 616 -2.16 30.22 -18.04
C MET A 616 -2.42 28.72 -18.28
N ALA A 617 -2.31 27.97 -17.19
CA ALA A 617 -2.53 26.55 -17.13
C ALA A 617 -4.01 26.17 -17.42
N ALA A 618 -4.22 25.22 -18.34
CA ALA A 618 -5.53 24.62 -18.61
C ALA A 618 -6.04 23.87 -17.35
N PRO A 619 -7.36 23.69 -17.15
CA PRO A 619 -7.89 23.07 -15.94
C PRO A 619 -7.26 21.70 -15.60
N GLU A 620 -7.02 20.86 -16.61
CA GLU A 620 -6.38 19.56 -16.46
C GLU A 620 -4.94 19.63 -15.91
N SER A 621 -4.25 20.75 -16.09
CA SER A 621 -2.88 20.95 -15.60
C SER A 621 -2.78 21.32 -14.12
N LEU A 622 -3.92 21.47 -13.43
CA LEU A 622 -3.98 21.59 -11.97
C LEU A 622 -3.94 20.23 -11.25
N VAL A 623 -4.27 19.14 -11.95
CA VAL A 623 -4.44 17.81 -11.34
C VAL A 623 -3.20 17.36 -10.55
N PRO A 624 -1.95 17.50 -11.06
CA PRO A 624 -0.77 17.09 -10.28
C PRO A 624 -0.61 17.85 -8.96
N LEU A 625 -0.91 19.16 -8.95
CA LEU A 625 -0.80 19.97 -7.74
C LEU A 625 -1.88 19.60 -6.72
N PHE A 626 -3.11 19.34 -7.19
CA PHE A 626 -4.22 18.90 -6.34
C PHE A 626 -3.95 17.52 -5.71
N GLN A 627 -3.50 16.55 -6.52
CA GLN A 627 -3.14 15.22 -6.02
C GLN A 627 -2.03 15.30 -4.97
N LEU A 628 -1.04 16.18 -5.19
CA LEU A 628 0.01 16.42 -4.21
C LEU A 628 -0.56 17.03 -2.91
N ASP A 629 -1.37 18.09 -2.99
CA ASP A 629 -1.99 18.71 -1.81
C ASP A 629 -2.81 17.69 -1.00
N GLN A 630 -3.56 16.80 -1.68
CA GLN A 630 -4.33 15.77 -1.00
C GLN A 630 -3.44 14.71 -0.32
N ILE A 631 -2.35 14.28 -0.96
CA ILE A 631 -1.37 13.39 -0.31
C ILE A 631 -0.77 14.07 0.93
N LEU A 632 -0.38 15.34 0.83
CA LEU A 632 0.14 16.12 1.95
C LEU A 632 -0.87 16.19 3.10
N GLU A 633 -2.14 16.49 2.76
CA GLU A 633 -3.24 16.57 3.70
C GLU A 633 -3.44 15.23 4.44
N PHE A 634 -3.54 14.11 3.71
CA PHE A 634 -3.89 12.82 4.30
C PHE A 634 -2.77 12.19 5.10
N THR A 635 -1.54 12.32 4.62
CA THR A 635 -0.38 11.58 5.15
C THR A 635 0.40 12.38 6.18
N GLY A 636 0.34 13.72 6.13
CA GLY A 636 1.21 14.56 6.94
C GLY A 636 2.68 14.43 6.54
N VAL A 637 2.98 14.14 5.27
CA VAL A 637 4.36 14.26 4.77
C VAL A 637 4.71 15.75 4.69
N PRO A 638 5.79 16.22 5.36
CA PRO A 638 6.19 17.62 5.30
C PRO A 638 6.84 17.95 3.96
N THR A 639 6.78 19.21 3.54
CA THR A 639 7.57 19.67 2.39
C THR A 639 9.07 19.47 2.65
N ARG A 640 9.52 19.89 3.84
CA ARG A 640 10.90 19.77 4.36
C ARG A 640 10.92 19.67 5.89
N ILE A 641 11.95 19.02 6.43
CA ILE A 641 12.28 19.03 7.87
C ILE A 641 13.75 18.63 8.07
N ASN A 642 14.48 19.28 9.00
CA ASN A 642 15.88 18.97 9.34
C ASN A 642 16.80 18.82 8.11
N HIS A 643 16.70 19.74 7.15
CA HIS A 643 17.42 19.71 5.86
C HIS A 643 17.03 18.59 4.88
N ALA A 644 16.14 17.67 5.25
CA ALA A 644 15.55 16.70 4.34
C ALA A 644 14.39 17.32 3.55
N SER A 645 14.34 17.04 2.24
CA SER A 645 13.24 17.42 1.34
C SER A 645 12.50 16.17 0.90
N TYR A 646 11.18 16.12 1.12
CA TYR A 646 10.36 14.96 0.77
C TYR A 646 9.63 15.16 -0.54
N CYS A 647 8.92 16.28 -0.67
CA CYS A 647 8.07 16.54 -1.83
C CYS A 647 8.29 17.90 -2.48
N ALA A 648 9.28 18.68 -2.03
CA ALA A 648 9.51 20.02 -2.59
C ALA A 648 9.83 19.96 -4.09
N HIS A 649 10.59 18.96 -4.55
CA HIS A 649 10.86 18.77 -5.95
C HIS A 649 9.59 18.44 -6.75
N THR A 650 8.79 17.47 -6.29
CA THR A 650 7.49 17.12 -6.88
C THR A 650 6.57 18.34 -6.95
N MET A 651 6.56 19.17 -5.90
CA MET A 651 5.80 20.41 -5.83
C MET A 651 6.25 21.42 -6.90
N LEU A 652 7.55 21.65 -7.05
CA LEU A 652 8.07 22.54 -8.11
C LEU A 652 7.67 22.04 -9.51
N ARG A 653 7.77 20.73 -9.78
CA ARG A 653 7.35 20.14 -11.06
C ARG A 653 5.85 20.32 -11.31
N ALA A 654 5.01 20.11 -10.29
CA ALA A 654 3.57 20.35 -10.38
C ALA A 654 3.25 21.84 -10.62
N LEU A 655 3.99 22.75 -9.97
CA LEU A 655 3.81 24.20 -10.12
C LEU A 655 4.17 24.71 -11.52
N GLU A 656 5.19 24.14 -12.16
CA GLU A 656 5.61 24.50 -13.52
C GLU A 656 4.47 24.33 -14.55
N VAL A 657 3.70 23.25 -14.44
CA VAL A 657 2.58 22.97 -15.36
C VAL A 657 1.28 23.65 -14.95
N SER A 658 1.10 23.96 -13.66
CA SER A 658 -0.12 24.55 -13.10
C SER A 658 -0.07 26.08 -12.96
N PHE A 659 0.90 26.75 -13.59
CA PHE A 659 1.07 28.20 -13.44
C PHE A 659 -0.21 29.01 -13.67
N ARG A 660 -0.61 29.73 -12.61
CA ARG A 660 -1.61 30.78 -12.63
C ARG A 660 -1.10 31.91 -11.73
N PRO A 661 -1.01 33.16 -12.21
CA PRO A 661 -0.48 34.26 -11.41
C PRO A 661 -1.50 34.71 -10.36
N SER A 662 -1.68 33.91 -9.31
CA SER A 662 -2.53 34.20 -8.14
C SER A 662 -1.69 34.16 -6.87
N LEU A 663 -2.17 34.80 -5.80
CA LEU A 663 -1.53 34.76 -4.48
C LEU A 663 -1.26 33.31 -4.06
N GLN A 664 -2.27 32.45 -4.16
CA GLN A 664 -2.19 31.04 -3.82
C GLN A 664 -1.03 30.32 -4.53
N TRP A 665 -0.87 30.52 -5.84
CA TRP A 665 0.19 29.86 -6.59
C TRP A 665 1.58 30.34 -6.15
N TYR A 666 1.75 31.64 -5.86
CA TYR A 666 3.00 32.18 -5.32
C TYR A 666 3.28 31.66 -3.90
N THR A 667 2.26 31.50 -3.04
CA THR A 667 2.43 30.87 -1.73
C THR A 667 2.94 29.43 -1.86
N TRP A 668 2.37 28.63 -2.76
CA TRP A 668 2.88 27.28 -3.03
C TRP A 668 4.31 27.31 -3.56
N LEU A 669 4.64 28.24 -4.46
CA LEU A 669 6.00 28.40 -4.97
C LEU A 669 6.98 28.70 -3.83
N LEU A 670 6.67 29.66 -2.96
CA LEU A 670 7.55 30.04 -1.86
C LEU A 670 7.75 28.89 -0.84
N ARG A 671 6.69 28.12 -0.55
CA ARG A 671 6.80 26.88 0.25
C ARG A 671 7.69 25.83 -0.42
N ALA A 672 7.62 25.73 -1.75
CA ALA A 672 8.41 24.79 -2.53
C ALA A 672 9.87 25.22 -2.72
N LEU A 673 10.23 26.48 -2.53
CA LEU A 673 11.60 26.99 -2.67
C LEU A 673 12.39 26.78 -1.37
N GLN A 674 13.70 26.56 -1.51
CA GLN A 674 14.64 26.53 -0.39
C GLN A 674 15.41 27.85 -0.32
N SER A 675 15.68 28.47 -1.47
CA SER A 675 16.59 29.60 -1.55
C SER A 675 16.27 30.50 -2.74
N PRO A 676 16.59 31.81 -2.68
CA PRO A 676 16.42 32.69 -3.84
C PRO A 676 17.31 32.35 -5.05
N TYR A 677 18.24 31.39 -4.93
CA TYR A 677 19.07 30.92 -6.07
C TYR A 677 18.48 29.71 -6.79
N ASP A 678 17.35 29.18 -6.30
CA ASP A 678 16.63 28.13 -7.00
C ASP A 678 16.14 28.66 -8.34
N LYS A 679 16.39 27.92 -9.43
CA LYS A 679 16.03 28.35 -10.80
C LYS A 679 14.59 28.85 -10.96
N PRO A 680 13.56 28.24 -10.32
CA PRO A 680 12.20 28.76 -10.40
C PRO A 680 12.03 30.16 -9.79
N PHE A 681 12.81 30.55 -8.77
CA PHE A 681 12.73 31.87 -8.18
C PHE A 681 13.04 32.97 -9.20
N ASP A 682 14.13 32.84 -9.96
CA ASP A 682 14.46 33.81 -11.02
C ASP A 682 13.45 33.82 -12.17
N ARG A 683 12.85 32.67 -12.46
CA ARG A 683 11.83 32.56 -13.50
C ARG A 683 10.56 33.35 -13.14
N TYR A 684 10.11 33.28 -11.89
CA TYR A 684 8.81 33.82 -11.47
C TYR A 684 8.90 35.15 -10.69
N PHE A 685 10.05 35.48 -10.12
CA PHE A 685 10.33 36.77 -9.48
C PHE A 685 11.34 37.62 -10.28
N GLY A 686 11.70 37.21 -11.50
CA GLY A 686 12.53 38.03 -12.39
C GLY A 686 11.86 39.36 -12.76
N ARG A 687 12.65 40.34 -13.22
CA ARG A 687 12.17 41.70 -13.54
C ARG A 687 10.93 41.72 -14.45
N LEU A 688 10.93 40.87 -15.49
CA LEU A 688 9.80 40.79 -16.42
C LEU A 688 8.55 40.19 -15.76
N ALA A 689 8.72 39.16 -14.93
CA ALA A 689 7.61 38.51 -14.24
C ALA A 689 6.96 39.45 -13.20
N ILE A 690 7.78 40.17 -12.42
CA ILE A 690 7.30 41.22 -11.50
C ILE A 690 6.55 42.32 -12.25
N ALA A 691 7.09 42.77 -13.39
CA ALA A 691 6.44 43.82 -14.19
C ALA A 691 5.09 43.36 -14.78
N GLN A 692 4.94 42.06 -15.06
CA GLN A 692 3.69 41.47 -15.55
C GLN A 692 2.69 41.11 -14.44
N MET A 693 3.09 41.21 -13.18
CA MET A 693 2.23 40.88 -12.04
C MET A 693 1.10 41.90 -11.89
N GLY A 694 -0.13 41.40 -11.82
CA GLY A 694 -1.32 42.23 -11.58
C GLY A 694 -1.21 43.01 -10.26
N PRO A 695 -1.75 44.24 -10.18
CA PRO A 695 -1.61 45.09 -9.00
C PRO A 695 -2.16 44.42 -7.74
N ASP A 696 -3.32 43.78 -7.83
CA ASP A 696 -3.98 43.08 -6.71
C ASP A 696 -3.08 41.96 -6.17
N VAL A 697 -2.60 41.09 -7.06
CA VAL A 697 -1.69 39.98 -6.71
C VAL A 697 -0.40 40.49 -6.09
N SER A 698 0.20 41.54 -6.65
CA SER A 698 1.42 42.11 -6.08
C SER A 698 1.19 42.75 -4.70
N GLY A 699 0.07 43.44 -4.50
CA GLY A 699 -0.25 44.06 -3.22
C GLY A 699 -0.50 43.03 -2.13
N GLU A 700 -1.29 41.99 -2.43
CA GLU A 700 -1.55 40.87 -1.51
C GLU A 700 -0.26 40.11 -1.18
N LEU A 701 0.60 39.85 -2.17
CA LEU A 701 1.85 39.14 -1.97
C LEU A 701 2.83 39.98 -1.14
N ILE A 702 2.89 41.30 -1.34
CA ILE A 702 3.69 42.21 -0.50
C ILE A 702 3.24 42.14 0.97
N ALA A 703 1.94 42.16 1.22
CA ALA A 703 1.39 42.07 2.57
C ALA A 703 1.74 40.72 3.22
N LEU A 704 1.57 39.62 2.48
CA LEU A 704 1.91 38.28 2.94
C LEU A 704 3.40 38.17 3.28
N GLU A 705 4.29 38.63 2.40
CA GLU A 705 5.74 38.55 2.60
C GLU A 705 6.23 39.40 3.77
N ARG A 706 5.59 40.56 4.03
CA ARG A 706 5.87 41.35 5.24
C ARG A 706 5.55 40.57 6.51
N ALA A 707 4.37 39.93 6.55
CA ALA A 707 3.98 39.09 7.67
C ALA A 707 4.90 37.87 7.84
N GLN A 708 5.39 37.27 6.74
CA GLN A 708 6.39 36.19 6.80
C GLN A 708 7.69 36.67 7.44
N VAL A 709 8.21 37.82 7.01
CA VAL A 709 9.44 38.37 7.57
C VAL A 709 9.31 38.61 9.08
N GLU A 710 8.20 39.21 9.51
CA GLU A 710 7.94 39.43 10.95
C GLU A 710 7.94 38.12 11.74
N TYR A 711 7.21 37.11 11.26
CA TYR A 711 7.17 35.79 11.90
C TYR A 711 8.56 35.16 12.00
N TRP A 712 9.33 35.15 10.91
CA TRP A 712 10.63 34.49 10.90
C TRP A 712 11.71 35.26 11.70
N LEU A 713 11.57 36.58 11.85
CA LEU A 713 12.40 37.37 12.76
C LEU A 713 12.15 36.99 14.22
N GLU A 714 10.88 36.84 14.62
CA GLU A 714 10.52 36.33 15.95
C GLU A 714 11.07 34.92 16.16
N ARG A 715 10.87 34.03 15.18
CA ARG A 715 11.36 32.66 15.25
C ARG A 715 12.88 32.56 15.34
N LEU A 716 13.61 33.41 14.62
CA LEU A 716 15.07 33.51 14.73
C LEU A 716 15.50 33.89 16.15
N ALA A 717 14.77 34.81 16.79
CA ALA A 717 15.05 35.24 18.16
C ALA A 717 14.77 34.13 19.20
N GLU A 718 13.72 33.34 19.01
CA GLU A 718 13.35 32.22 19.90
C GLU A 718 14.31 31.03 19.84
N THR A 719 15.05 30.87 18.74
CA THR A 719 15.84 29.66 18.44
C THR A 719 17.34 29.81 18.71
N ARG A 720 17.76 30.81 19.49
CA ARG A 720 19.20 31.09 19.74
C ARG A 720 19.92 30.04 20.58
N ALA A 721 19.18 29.23 21.35
CA ALA A 721 19.79 28.21 22.18
C ALA A 721 20.33 27.05 21.32
N GLU A 722 21.43 26.44 21.75
CA GLU A 722 22.11 25.37 21.01
C GLU A 722 21.21 24.16 20.69
N ASP A 723 20.19 23.91 21.51
CA ASP A 723 19.22 22.83 21.30
C ASP A 723 18.34 23.01 20.05
N PHE A 724 18.35 24.18 19.42
CA PHE A 724 17.50 24.54 18.28
C PHE A 724 18.30 24.92 17.01
N ASP A 725 19.53 24.43 16.83
CA ASP A 725 20.40 24.81 15.71
C ASP A 725 19.75 24.55 14.33
N ASP A 726 19.07 23.40 14.16
CA ASP A 726 18.34 23.05 12.93
C ASP A 726 17.21 24.09 12.65
N GLU A 727 16.41 24.45 13.68
CA GLU A 727 15.38 25.48 13.56
C GLU A 727 15.94 26.89 13.31
N HIS A 728 17.06 27.23 13.97
CA HIS A 728 17.72 28.51 13.83
C HIS A 728 18.29 28.68 12.42
N SER A 729 18.93 27.64 11.88
CA SER A 729 19.38 27.62 10.49
C SER A 729 18.21 27.76 9.52
N HIS A 730 17.10 27.06 9.76
CA HIS A 730 15.93 27.16 8.91
C HIS A 730 15.31 28.57 8.91
N ALA A 731 15.21 29.22 10.07
CA ALA A 731 14.71 30.60 10.17
C ALA A 731 15.57 31.59 9.34
N LYS A 732 16.90 31.41 9.33
CA LYS A 732 17.81 32.20 8.47
C LYS A 732 17.54 31.96 6.98
N ASP A 733 17.34 30.72 6.56
CA ASP A 733 17.05 30.39 5.16
C ASP A 733 15.70 30.99 4.71
N GLN A 734 14.67 30.94 5.56
CA GLN A 734 13.37 31.55 5.30
C GLN A 734 13.47 33.07 5.20
N LEU A 735 14.14 33.73 6.14
CA LEU A 735 14.39 35.18 6.07
C LEU A 735 15.12 35.58 4.79
N ARG A 736 16.13 34.81 4.38
CA ARG A 736 16.88 35.05 3.14
C ARG A 736 15.96 35.03 1.92
N LEU A 737 15.06 34.04 1.84
CA LEU A 737 14.08 33.92 0.77
C LEU A 737 13.11 35.11 0.77
N HIS A 738 12.46 35.39 1.90
CA HIS A 738 11.46 36.46 2.01
C HIS A 738 12.04 37.87 1.82
N PHE A 739 13.26 38.14 2.30
CA PHE A 739 13.96 39.40 2.01
C PHE A 739 14.23 39.57 0.52
N ALA A 740 14.70 38.52 -0.17
CA ALA A 740 14.92 38.57 -1.61
C ALA A 740 13.61 38.78 -2.38
N THR A 741 12.53 38.13 -1.95
CA THR A 741 11.18 38.28 -2.54
C THR A 741 10.67 39.72 -2.37
N LEU A 742 10.69 40.28 -1.15
CA LEU A 742 10.29 41.66 -0.88
C LEU A 742 11.14 42.67 -1.66
N GLY A 743 12.45 42.42 -1.77
CA GLY A 743 13.35 43.25 -2.55
C GLY A 743 12.95 43.31 -4.02
N ARG A 744 12.52 42.20 -4.61
CA ARG A 744 12.04 42.18 -6.01
C ARG A 744 10.66 42.81 -6.15
N LEU A 745 9.78 42.61 -5.16
CA LEU A 745 8.43 43.19 -5.13
C LEU A 745 8.44 44.70 -4.86
N SER A 746 9.52 45.27 -4.32
CA SER A 746 9.62 46.72 -4.06
C SER A 746 9.38 47.56 -5.30
N VAL A 747 9.61 47.03 -6.50
CA VAL A 747 9.35 47.71 -7.79
C VAL A 747 7.85 47.98 -8.02
N ARG A 748 6.97 47.25 -7.33
CA ARG A 748 5.50 47.43 -7.38
C ARG A 748 4.96 48.26 -6.22
N MET A 749 5.81 48.66 -5.27
CA MET A 749 5.42 49.47 -4.11
C MET A 749 5.28 50.95 -4.48
N SER A 750 4.44 51.66 -3.73
CA SER A 750 4.46 53.13 -3.72
C SER A 750 5.77 53.68 -3.17
N GLU A 751 6.08 54.94 -3.45
CA GLU A 751 7.29 55.58 -2.94
C GLU A 751 7.35 55.60 -1.40
N SER A 752 6.20 55.67 -0.72
CA SER A 752 6.11 55.59 0.74
C SER A 752 6.40 54.17 1.25
N GLU A 753 5.79 53.15 0.66
CA GLU A 753 6.01 51.76 1.08
C GLU A 753 7.44 51.30 0.83
N ALA A 754 8.03 51.71 -0.30
CA ALA A 754 9.44 51.46 -0.61
C ALA A 754 10.35 52.19 0.38
N ALA A 755 10.00 53.41 0.77
CA ALA A 755 10.67 54.18 1.82
C ALA A 755 10.67 53.45 3.16
N ASP A 756 9.51 53.00 3.61
CA ASP A 756 9.37 52.29 4.88
C ASP A 756 10.15 50.97 4.85
N LEU A 757 10.10 50.23 3.73
CA LEU A 757 10.88 49.01 3.56
C LEU A 757 12.40 49.25 3.60
N PHE A 758 12.86 50.37 3.04
CA PHE A 758 14.26 50.76 3.10
C PHE A 758 14.69 51.02 4.55
N GLU A 759 13.95 51.82 5.31
CA GLU A 759 14.30 52.10 6.71
C GLU A 759 14.28 50.82 7.55
N MET A 760 13.32 49.93 7.33
CA MET A 760 13.29 48.60 7.98
C MET A 760 14.54 47.78 7.65
N ALA A 761 14.95 47.74 6.37
CA ALA A 761 16.14 47.01 5.95
C ALA A 761 17.42 47.56 6.61
N ILE A 762 17.56 48.89 6.75
CA ILE A 762 18.69 49.51 7.45
C ILE A 762 18.69 49.10 8.93
N ASN A 763 17.54 49.21 9.61
CA ASN A 763 17.43 48.79 11.02
C ASN A 763 17.77 47.30 11.22
N TRP A 764 17.38 46.44 10.28
CA TRP A 764 17.71 45.02 10.33
C TRP A 764 19.19 44.74 10.09
N ILE A 765 19.86 45.48 9.20
CA ILE A 765 21.30 45.35 8.98
C ILE A 765 22.09 45.68 10.25
N GLU A 766 21.59 46.54 11.11
CA GLU A 766 22.25 46.87 12.39
C GLU A 766 21.99 45.84 13.50
N SER A 767 21.02 44.93 13.31
CA SER A 767 20.70 43.91 14.31
C SER A 767 21.80 42.83 14.42
N PRO A 768 22.31 42.51 15.63
CA PRO A 768 23.34 41.50 15.83
C PRO A 768 22.95 40.11 15.29
N ASP A 769 21.67 39.75 15.41
CA ASP A 769 21.17 38.42 15.00
C ASP A 769 21.10 38.25 13.48
N LEU A 770 21.17 39.34 12.73
CA LEU A 770 21.10 39.37 11.27
C LEU A 770 22.47 39.59 10.61
N GLN A 771 23.56 39.60 11.39
CA GLN A 771 24.95 39.75 10.90
C GLN A 771 25.50 38.51 10.18
N HIS A 772 24.65 37.55 9.82
CA HIS A 772 25.08 36.38 9.06
C HIS A 772 25.36 36.77 7.59
N PRO A 773 26.48 36.33 6.96
CA PRO A 773 26.85 36.75 5.60
C PRO A 773 25.74 36.56 4.54
N TRP A 774 25.00 35.46 4.62
CA TRP A 774 23.90 35.18 3.69
C TRP A 774 22.68 36.09 3.89
N LEU A 775 22.40 36.53 5.12
CA LEU A 775 21.32 37.46 5.41
C LEU A 775 21.68 38.88 5.00
N LEU A 776 22.93 39.29 5.27
CA LEU A 776 23.45 40.60 4.86
C LEU A 776 23.41 40.78 3.34
N GLU A 777 23.68 39.74 2.56
CA GLU A 777 23.53 39.78 1.10
C GLU A 777 22.09 40.09 0.68
N SER A 778 21.10 39.35 1.20
CA SER A 778 19.68 39.56 0.88
C SER A 778 19.13 40.88 1.42
N LEU A 779 19.56 41.32 2.61
CA LEU A 779 19.22 42.63 3.19
C LEU A 779 19.79 43.78 2.37
N ARG A 780 21.01 43.64 1.86
CA ARG A 780 21.62 44.61 0.94
C ARG A 780 20.82 44.71 -0.36
N GLU A 781 20.40 43.59 -0.92
CA GLU A 781 19.53 43.59 -2.10
C GLU A 781 18.19 44.25 -1.83
N LEU A 782 17.56 43.93 -0.69
CA LEU A 782 16.32 44.54 -0.22
C LEU A 782 16.44 46.07 -0.13
N ALA A 783 17.46 46.57 0.58
CA ALA A 783 17.73 48.01 0.71
C ALA A 783 18.05 48.66 -0.64
N LYS A 784 18.80 47.98 -1.52
CA LYS A 784 19.13 48.49 -2.86
C LYS A 784 17.88 48.63 -3.73
N TYR A 785 17.04 47.60 -3.80
CA TYR A 785 15.87 47.61 -4.68
C TYR A 785 14.78 48.53 -4.14
N SER A 786 14.57 48.61 -2.82
CA SER A 786 13.64 49.57 -2.23
C SER A 786 14.07 51.02 -2.50
N LEU A 787 15.36 51.34 -2.40
CA LEU A 787 15.90 52.65 -2.78
C LEU A 787 15.73 52.96 -4.27
N GLN A 788 15.94 51.97 -5.14
CA GLN A 788 15.77 52.11 -6.59
C GLN A 788 14.32 52.35 -7.01
N SER A 789 13.35 51.89 -6.21
CA SER A 789 11.92 52.13 -6.42
C SER A 789 11.46 53.54 -6.08
N MET A 790 12.30 54.37 -5.44
CA MET A 790 11.97 55.75 -5.07
C MET A 790 12.34 56.76 -6.16
N SER A 791 11.75 57.96 -6.10
CA SER A 791 12.18 59.10 -6.91
C SER A 791 13.60 59.54 -6.54
N LYS A 792 14.28 60.29 -7.42
CA LYS A 792 15.61 60.86 -7.12
C LYS A 792 15.62 61.74 -5.87
N VAL A 793 14.51 62.43 -5.59
CA VAL A 793 14.35 63.23 -4.36
C VAL A 793 14.22 62.32 -3.14
N GLY A 794 13.43 61.24 -3.24
CA GLY A 794 13.31 60.23 -2.20
C GLY A 794 14.64 59.54 -1.87
N GLN A 795 15.45 59.25 -2.90
CA GLN A 795 16.80 58.71 -2.75
C GLN A 795 17.73 59.69 -2.03
N ALA A 796 17.71 60.96 -2.42
CA ALA A 796 18.56 61.99 -1.82
C ALA A 796 18.31 62.17 -0.32
N LYS A 797 17.03 62.08 0.12
CA LYS A 797 16.66 62.15 1.55
C LYS A 797 17.30 61.06 2.41
N ARG A 798 17.66 59.92 1.80
CA ARG A 798 18.18 58.72 2.49
C ARG A 798 19.68 58.51 2.27
N ALA A 799 20.34 59.42 1.55
CA ALA A 799 21.78 59.33 1.28
C ALA A 799 22.61 59.22 2.57
N LEU A 800 22.22 59.93 3.64
CA LEU A 800 22.92 59.87 4.92
C LEU A 800 22.84 58.47 5.56
N ALA A 801 21.65 57.85 5.57
CA ALA A 801 21.46 56.50 6.12
C ALA A 801 22.31 55.45 5.38
N VAL A 802 22.46 55.60 4.06
CA VAL A 802 23.36 54.74 3.26
C VAL A 802 24.83 54.94 3.64
N LEU A 803 25.25 56.18 3.89
CA LEU A 803 26.64 56.51 4.26
C LEU A 803 27.01 56.07 5.67
N THR A 804 26.03 55.91 6.56
CA THR A 804 26.25 55.43 7.94
C THR A 804 26.27 53.91 8.05
N LEU A 805 25.93 53.17 6.99
CA LEU A 805 26.00 51.72 7.00
C LEU A 805 27.44 51.26 7.23
N PRO A 806 27.65 50.24 8.10
CA PRO A 806 28.97 49.71 8.35
C PRO A 806 29.57 49.18 7.04
N MET A 807 30.75 49.72 6.68
CA MET A 807 31.56 49.18 5.59
C MET A 807 31.95 47.74 5.94
N SER A 808 31.86 46.83 4.97
CA SER A 808 32.37 45.46 5.14
C SER A 808 33.78 45.55 5.72
N PRO A 809 34.11 44.84 6.83
CA PRO A 809 35.51 44.64 7.16
C PRO A 809 36.17 44.04 5.92
N GLU A 810 37.23 44.68 5.44
CA GLU A 810 38.00 44.16 4.30
C GLU A 810 38.45 42.73 4.65
N LYS A 811 38.19 41.80 3.72
CA LYS A 811 38.55 40.38 3.86
C LYS A 811 40.05 40.17 3.87
#